data_AF-A0A8T5NDU7-F1
#
_entry.id   AF-A0A8T5NDU7-F1
#
_cell.length_a   1.000
_cell.length_b   1.000
_cell.length_c   1.000
_cell.angle_alpha   90.00
_cell.angle_beta   90.00
_cell.angle_gamma   90.00
#
_symmetry.space_group_name_H-M   'P 1'
#
loop_
_entity.id
_entity.type
_entity.pdbx_description
1 polymer ?
#
loop_
_entity_poly.entity_id
_entity_poly.type
_entity_poly.pdbx_seq_one_letter_code
_entity_poly.pdbx_strand_id
1 'polypeptide(L)'
;MGSRFAEPYQCFECHNETKPYTNVSNALSVGEHFKNGSQIKAASTALNDSSSCLVCHDLAEMKVPYTEDDIYNSSYSLPSHYGKIRIDLRTMDGRATNCSYCHQNASTAFAAAMIDFAYNRSISNHSSIYNSSNPNCSVSQCHNTGWIHNSTLAKPATNSILCLDCHGKNASSGLINFTGALTSIKELHNNSVNCTECHTNTVKDVHPVKYLNQDTTYSTLNTSAVNCTSCHQTKLAGFPTAPIIPDFTHSNTKSSGRKWGTYWDNTSIITACYFCHLKEVHSASILGNVSLIKGSNIFNDPYLANSTWCSACHYNDSTSNYKGYFIDPAPPEILNATGKVPSIASEGTTFYNHSEIENYNDSHCKNCHGSLLSGYVETSLNFSHRVSEGGGGKDCIACHNNSATGSPLNMRVDGSAINQGIHMNLNSKAYNSSATDPINKACWACHGDGTEPSGHQAGYKSPRKCDSSDCHSLSQSVYNEKMVYSHFRNASSNSNPGNSTNYNVTTSAGCQVCHINSVVTKDNDPELAVVSHYGSKDELVDSFNCRYCHIDKDNSIDWGDAMLINRNRTALIELEKEQKKLSVAEGEKIYLGEGYYLKLVEITATRDEALIQLFNGERMVDETSLQQGRLYEYEAELTIDNSTTRTPVIKLNITSMFKGNKGFIQFEGFRIRKVHSERESRNNTNCFACHLSRYSDEKKRFIVIDREEKDNSSDLIYYTSLFIDFISGNKSKIYYADEENVITQLQNGENFSSYPNLQKLLKEGENWNIADNYALKLNEVSTESKNAWMTLTINGAVVEDTVVPLGNWFNYTPGLTYKDNSTTNISVFTAMVSAISQGIPNFVILSDVSAISPAIMKTYENSSLFGYNSSWLKPGDAITTGKIPVNLHAPNLFTDQRNWADCVKCHDSSLKLGIAGMAAISTQLGKHSGLNRNASGKTILSDNIDRACWACHTGGEEPMLHPPASIKARKCSSCHTYQEKPFYDAKYVGDEPHGLEPNCEYCHYWGSHNVVRFQVTPGIKEASISPEKPGKGDKVILVASAHSGYRMSIKAAEYFIDTIGKSGTGMPLEPVDGLFDSQKEDMVAEINTTGIDVGGHVIYIHAMERDNRWGAYYPVNFTIVEMSFSSDILTKFKNGIYSEWSGIIYLIIVLIVAYFAITGRRLNMK
;
A
#
# COMPACT_ATOMS: atom_id res chain seq x y z
N MET A 1 93.50 51.74 -48.39
CA MET A 1 92.24 51.18 -47.84
C MET A 1 91.15 51.36 -48.88
N GLY A 2 90.33 50.34 -49.15
CA GLY A 2 89.33 50.38 -50.23
C GLY A 2 88.21 51.40 -49.97
N SER A 3 87.35 51.63 -50.97
CA SER A 3 86.24 52.60 -50.97
C SER A 3 85.14 52.38 -49.91
N ARG A 4 85.27 51.37 -49.04
CA ARG A 4 84.30 51.00 -47.99
C ARG A 4 84.89 51.00 -46.57
N PHE A 5 85.95 51.77 -46.33
CA PHE A 5 86.56 51.88 -44.99
C PHE A 5 85.62 52.48 -43.93
N ALA A 6 84.76 53.44 -44.30
CA ALA A 6 83.80 54.07 -43.37
C ALA A 6 82.44 53.37 -43.28
N GLU A 7 82.05 52.59 -44.31
CA GLU A 7 80.78 51.85 -44.37
C GLU A 7 81.03 50.40 -44.83
N PRO A 8 81.43 49.51 -43.91
CA PRO A 8 81.68 48.11 -44.23
C PRO A 8 80.38 47.40 -44.61
N TYR A 9 80.51 46.33 -45.41
CA TYR A 9 79.39 45.44 -45.72
C TYR A 9 78.78 44.88 -44.44
N GLN A 10 77.45 44.85 -44.37
CA GLN A 10 76.73 44.29 -43.24
C GLN A 10 76.62 42.76 -43.37
N CYS A 11 76.45 42.06 -42.24
CA CYS A 11 76.47 40.60 -42.21
C CYS A 11 75.52 39.95 -43.24
N PHE A 12 74.25 40.39 -43.31
CA PHE A 12 73.29 39.79 -44.23
C PHE A 12 73.57 40.11 -45.71
N GLU A 13 74.24 41.23 -46.02
CA GLU A 13 74.61 41.56 -47.40
C GLU A 13 75.67 40.60 -47.97
N CYS A 14 76.53 40.08 -47.10
CA CYS A 14 77.54 39.08 -47.47
C CYS A 14 77.02 37.64 -47.41
N HIS A 15 76.06 37.37 -46.52
CA HIS A 15 75.59 36.03 -46.20
C HIS A 15 74.20 35.68 -46.79
N ASN A 16 73.50 36.59 -47.44
CA ASN A 16 72.25 36.29 -48.16
C ASN A 16 72.51 35.33 -49.34
N GLU A 17 71.48 34.57 -49.74
CA GLU A 17 71.46 33.66 -50.89
C GLU A 17 71.85 34.35 -52.21
N THR A 18 71.42 35.60 -52.45
CA THR A 18 71.60 36.30 -53.74
C THR A 18 72.98 36.98 -53.92
N LYS A 19 73.98 36.70 -53.06
CA LYS A 19 75.37 37.22 -53.07
C LYS A 19 75.72 38.25 -54.18
N PRO A 20 75.34 39.52 -54.01
CA PRO A 20 75.40 40.51 -55.08
C PRO A 20 76.83 40.99 -55.42
N TYR A 21 77.85 40.55 -54.68
CA TYR A 21 79.24 41.00 -54.87
C TYR A 21 80.22 39.83 -55.09
N THR A 22 81.07 39.94 -56.12
CA THR A 22 82.00 38.87 -56.53
C THR A 22 83.02 38.50 -55.45
N ASN A 23 83.45 39.46 -54.63
CA ASN A 23 84.44 39.27 -53.56
C ASN A 23 83.89 38.51 -52.34
N VAL A 24 82.56 38.32 -52.23
CA VAL A 24 81.92 37.53 -51.17
C VAL A 24 81.22 36.27 -51.71
N SER A 25 81.49 35.90 -52.97
CA SER A 25 80.91 34.72 -53.63
C SER A 25 81.12 33.40 -52.86
N ASN A 26 82.21 33.28 -52.10
CA ASN A 26 82.53 32.11 -51.27
C ASN A 26 81.94 32.17 -49.84
N ALA A 27 81.25 33.25 -49.45
CA ALA A 27 80.65 33.36 -48.13
C ALA A 27 79.55 32.28 -47.94
N LEU A 28 79.31 31.84 -46.71
CA LEU A 28 78.22 30.90 -46.42
C LEU A 28 76.87 31.59 -46.59
N SER A 29 75.95 30.94 -47.32
CA SER A 29 74.57 31.43 -47.45
C SER A 29 73.76 31.09 -46.19
N VAL A 30 72.98 32.07 -45.73
CA VAL A 30 72.11 32.04 -44.56
C VAL A 30 70.68 32.32 -45.03
N GLY A 31 69.84 31.27 -45.04
CA GLY A 31 68.42 31.34 -45.39
C GLY A 31 67.48 31.20 -44.18
N GLU A 32 68.03 30.82 -43.02
CA GLU A 32 67.28 30.48 -41.81
C GLU A 32 67.90 31.07 -40.53
N HIS A 33 67.12 31.11 -39.45
CA HIS A 33 67.51 31.45 -38.07
C HIS A 33 68.03 32.90 -37.90
N PHE A 34 67.32 33.85 -38.51
CA PHE A 34 67.44 35.30 -38.31
C PHE A 34 66.05 35.94 -38.36
N LYS A 35 65.93 37.27 -38.27
CA LYS A 35 64.64 37.97 -38.15
C LYS A 35 63.62 37.57 -39.22
N ASN A 36 64.02 37.62 -40.50
CA ASN A 36 63.17 37.23 -41.63
C ASN A 36 63.52 35.86 -42.22
N GLY A 37 64.08 34.95 -41.42
CA GLY A 37 64.34 33.57 -41.85
C GLY A 37 63.09 32.89 -42.43
N SER A 38 63.29 32.03 -43.42
CA SER A 38 62.20 31.51 -44.24
C SER A 38 61.21 30.65 -43.43
N GLN A 39 61.71 29.84 -42.50
CA GLN A 39 60.91 28.95 -41.67
C GLN A 39 61.30 29.00 -40.18
N ILE A 40 62.58 29.20 -39.88
CA ILE A 40 63.10 29.35 -38.53
C ILE A 40 63.52 30.80 -38.35
N LYS A 41 62.91 31.50 -37.39
CA LYS A 41 63.20 32.91 -37.13
C LYS A 41 63.87 33.08 -35.76
N ALA A 42 64.75 34.06 -35.66
CA ALA A 42 65.43 34.43 -34.41
C ALA A 42 65.54 35.95 -34.27
N ALA A 43 65.60 36.45 -33.03
CA ALA A 43 65.68 37.87 -32.70
C ALA A 43 64.70 38.73 -33.52
N SER A 44 63.41 38.37 -33.49
CA SER A 44 62.37 39.02 -34.28
C SER A 44 62.20 40.51 -33.98
N THR A 45 62.63 40.96 -32.79
CA THR A 45 62.61 42.34 -32.33
C THR A 45 63.79 43.19 -32.82
N ALA A 46 64.81 42.58 -33.45
CA ALA A 46 65.93 43.32 -34.02
C ALA A 46 65.46 44.27 -35.13
N LEU A 47 66.22 45.34 -35.42
CA LEU A 47 65.81 46.36 -36.40
C LEU A 47 65.77 45.81 -37.83
N ASN A 48 66.79 45.06 -38.23
CA ASN A 48 66.98 44.43 -39.54
C ASN A 48 67.70 43.06 -39.42
N ASP A 49 67.82 42.34 -40.52
CA ASP A 49 68.42 40.98 -40.53
C ASP A 49 69.87 40.97 -40.05
N SER A 50 70.68 41.96 -40.41
CA SER A 50 72.06 42.06 -39.92
C SER A 50 72.12 42.28 -38.40
N SER A 51 71.25 43.14 -37.84
CA SER A 51 71.17 43.36 -36.40
C SER A 51 70.61 42.14 -35.64
N SER A 52 69.81 41.29 -36.31
CA SER A 52 69.33 40.02 -35.75
C SER A 52 70.48 39.03 -35.55
N CYS A 53 71.38 38.93 -36.54
CA CYS A 53 72.59 38.10 -36.43
C CYS A 53 73.49 38.55 -35.26
N LEU A 54 73.59 39.85 -34.99
CA LEU A 54 74.43 40.39 -33.92
C LEU A 54 74.00 39.94 -32.52
N VAL A 55 72.70 39.72 -32.30
CA VAL A 55 72.18 39.26 -30.99
C VAL A 55 72.83 37.95 -30.55
N CYS A 56 73.21 37.11 -31.51
CA CYS A 56 73.92 35.85 -31.24
C CYS A 56 75.43 36.01 -31.41
N HIS A 57 75.89 36.62 -32.51
CA HIS A 57 77.29 36.58 -32.91
C HIS A 57 78.20 37.57 -32.15
N ASP A 58 77.66 38.64 -31.56
CA ASP A 58 78.44 39.59 -30.76
C ASP A 58 78.61 39.14 -29.29
N LEU A 59 78.06 37.98 -28.92
CA LEU A 59 78.25 37.40 -27.59
C LEU A 59 79.71 36.99 -27.38
N ALA A 60 80.20 37.13 -26.14
CA ALA A 60 81.59 36.84 -25.80
C ALA A 60 82.02 35.40 -26.16
N GLU A 61 81.12 34.41 -26.02
CA GLU A 61 81.41 33.01 -26.35
C GLU A 61 81.48 32.70 -27.85
N MET A 62 80.98 33.62 -28.69
CA MET A 62 80.99 33.51 -30.14
C MET A 62 82.21 34.21 -30.77
N LYS A 63 83.07 34.79 -29.94
CA LYS A 63 84.32 35.44 -30.34
C LYS A 63 85.53 34.72 -29.74
N VAL A 64 86.66 34.75 -30.43
CA VAL A 64 87.95 34.34 -29.83
C VAL A 64 88.41 35.42 -28.84
N PRO A 65 89.26 35.13 -27.85
CA PRO A 65 89.89 36.18 -27.07
C PRO A 65 90.66 37.14 -27.99
N TYR A 66 90.46 38.44 -27.82
CA TYR A 66 91.11 39.49 -28.60
C TYR A 66 91.47 40.69 -27.71
N THR A 67 92.33 41.56 -28.20
CA THR A 67 92.62 42.88 -27.62
C THR A 67 92.44 43.89 -28.75
N GLU A 68 91.49 44.82 -28.57
CA GLU A 68 91.11 45.78 -29.61
C GLU A 68 91.59 47.16 -29.23
N ASP A 69 92.60 47.64 -29.95
CA ASP A 69 93.26 48.92 -29.67
C ASP A 69 92.79 50.03 -30.64
N ASP A 70 91.83 49.71 -31.53
CA ASP A 70 91.26 50.63 -32.52
C ASP A 70 89.98 51.31 -32.00
N ILE A 71 89.93 52.65 -32.17
CA ILE A 71 88.79 53.50 -31.85
C ILE A 71 87.61 53.34 -32.82
N TYR A 72 87.80 52.66 -33.95
CA TYR A 72 86.76 52.42 -34.98
C TYR A 72 86.03 51.08 -34.81
N ASN A 73 86.17 50.39 -33.68
CA ASN A 73 85.44 49.14 -33.43
C ASN A 73 83.92 49.36 -33.38
N SER A 74 83.16 48.35 -33.83
CA SER A 74 81.70 48.34 -33.80
C SER A 74 81.19 46.93 -33.55
N SER A 75 79.95 46.79 -33.08
CA SER A 75 79.30 45.47 -32.93
C SER A 75 79.21 44.66 -34.22
N TYR A 76 79.42 45.26 -35.40
CA TYR A 76 79.52 44.53 -36.67
C TYR A 76 80.96 44.10 -36.99
N SER A 77 81.97 44.93 -36.68
CA SER A 77 83.37 44.60 -36.97
C SER A 77 83.94 43.56 -36.02
N LEU A 78 83.54 43.58 -34.75
CA LEU A 78 84.01 42.63 -33.73
C LEU A 78 83.72 41.16 -34.09
N PRO A 79 82.47 40.73 -34.37
CA PRO A 79 82.20 39.35 -34.79
C PRO A 79 82.76 39.02 -36.17
N SER A 80 82.98 40.01 -37.04
CA SER A 80 83.54 39.80 -38.39
C SER A 80 85.05 39.51 -38.36
N HIS A 81 85.81 40.17 -37.48
CA HIS A 81 87.25 39.93 -37.32
C HIS A 81 87.57 38.81 -36.33
N TYR A 82 86.84 38.75 -35.23
CA TYR A 82 87.14 37.88 -34.09
C TYR A 82 86.13 36.75 -33.90
N GLY A 83 85.27 36.49 -34.89
CA GLY A 83 84.31 35.39 -34.84
C GLY A 83 84.99 34.04 -34.60
N LYS A 84 84.54 33.32 -33.58
CA LYS A 84 85.03 31.99 -33.22
C LYS A 84 84.29 30.93 -34.03
N ILE A 85 85.05 30.04 -34.68
CA ILE A 85 84.46 28.86 -35.33
C ILE A 85 84.00 27.87 -34.24
N ARG A 86 82.68 27.76 -34.06
CA ARG A 86 82.05 26.90 -33.04
C ARG A 86 81.69 25.50 -33.56
N ILE A 87 82.71 24.71 -33.91
CA ILE A 87 82.51 23.31 -34.35
C ILE A 87 81.91 22.45 -33.21
N ASP A 88 82.18 22.82 -31.96
CA ASP A 88 81.63 22.22 -30.74
C ASP A 88 80.10 22.34 -30.61
N LEU A 89 79.49 23.28 -31.35
CA LEU A 89 78.03 23.42 -31.44
C LEU A 89 77.39 22.52 -32.49
N ARG A 90 78.16 21.60 -33.08
CA ARG A 90 77.65 20.57 -33.99
C ARG A 90 77.43 19.26 -33.23
N THR A 91 76.47 18.46 -33.69
CA THR A 91 76.25 17.09 -33.21
C THR A 91 77.51 16.24 -33.46
N MET A 92 77.69 15.14 -32.71
CA MET A 92 78.92 14.32 -32.76
C MET A 92 79.26 13.75 -34.15
N ASP A 93 78.29 13.65 -35.06
CA ASP A 93 78.47 13.24 -36.45
C ASP A 93 78.87 14.40 -37.39
N GLY A 94 78.96 15.63 -36.88
CA GLY A 94 79.36 16.85 -37.59
C GLY A 94 78.33 17.39 -38.59
N ARG A 95 77.15 16.78 -38.67
CA ARG A 95 76.17 17.03 -39.75
C ARG A 95 75.05 18.01 -39.37
N ALA A 96 74.78 18.23 -38.08
CA ALA A 96 73.70 19.12 -37.60
C ALA A 96 74.15 20.03 -36.46
N THR A 97 73.36 21.07 -36.15
CA THR A 97 73.57 21.93 -34.98
C THR A 97 73.00 21.27 -33.72
N ASN A 98 73.72 21.36 -32.60
CA ASN A 98 73.25 20.90 -31.30
C ASN A 98 72.25 21.89 -30.69
N CYS A 99 70.96 21.73 -31.01
CA CYS A 99 69.86 22.56 -30.51
C CYS A 99 69.84 22.64 -28.97
N SER A 100 70.18 21.54 -28.29
CA SER A 100 70.16 21.49 -26.83
C SER A 100 71.07 22.55 -26.21
N TYR A 101 72.18 22.94 -26.86
CA TYR A 101 73.11 23.94 -26.32
C TYR A 101 72.49 25.33 -26.20
N CYS A 102 71.66 25.74 -27.15
CA CYS A 102 71.01 27.06 -27.10
C CYS A 102 69.71 27.02 -26.31
N HIS A 103 69.05 25.85 -26.27
CA HIS A 103 67.77 25.61 -25.62
C HIS A 103 67.89 24.81 -24.30
N GLN A 104 68.97 25.02 -23.53
CA GLN A 104 69.26 24.22 -22.33
C GLN A 104 68.29 24.49 -21.20
N ASN A 105 68.04 25.76 -20.90
CA ASN A 105 67.28 26.22 -19.74
C ASN A 105 67.11 27.75 -19.75
N ALA A 106 66.51 28.27 -18.67
CA ALA A 106 66.27 29.68 -18.43
C ALA A 106 67.50 30.61 -18.46
N SER A 107 68.69 30.08 -18.23
CA SER A 107 69.94 30.81 -18.07
C SER A 107 70.84 30.78 -19.31
N THR A 108 70.31 30.33 -20.46
CA THR A 108 71.05 30.33 -21.74
C THR A 108 71.51 31.75 -22.13
N ALA A 109 72.75 31.87 -22.61
CA ALA A 109 73.32 33.14 -23.07
C ALA A 109 72.59 33.70 -24.31
N PHE A 110 71.85 32.85 -25.03
CA PHE A 110 71.10 33.21 -26.24
C PHE A 110 69.65 33.62 -25.96
N ALA A 111 69.27 33.83 -24.70
CA ALA A 111 67.90 34.16 -24.30
C ALA A 111 67.28 35.32 -25.10
N ALA A 112 68.06 36.37 -25.37
CA ALA A 112 67.62 37.55 -26.12
C ALA A 112 67.35 37.28 -27.61
N ALA A 113 67.88 36.18 -28.16
CA ALA A 113 67.66 35.78 -29.54
C ALA A 113 66.34 34.98 -29.73
N MET A 114 65.68 34.57 -28.64
CA MET A 114 64.48 33.73 -28.71
C MET A 114 63.21 34.56 -28.93
N ILE A 115 62.42 34.21 -29.95
CA ILE A 115 61.17 34.93 -30.30
C ILE A 115 60.11 34.85 -29.20
N ASP A 116 60.08 33.74 -28.46
CA ASP A 116 59.26 33.55 -27.28
C ASP A 116 60.15 33.04 -26.15
N PHE A 117 60.73 33.98 -25.40
CA PHE A 117 61.68 33.65 -24.34
C PHE A 117 61.13 32.62 -23.35
N ALA A 118 59.84 32.70 -22.98
CA ALA A 118 59.27 31.82 -21.97
C ALA A 118 59.21 30.34 -22.42
N TYR A 119 58.91 30.10 -23.69
CA TYR A 119 58.73 28.76 -24.25
C TYR A 119 59.98 28.20 -24.94
N ASN A 120 60.77 29.05 -25.61
CA ASN A 120 61.86 28.60 -26.47
C ASN A 120 63.21 28.51 -25.76
N ARG A 121 63.35 28.94 -24.50
CA ARG A 121 64.62 28.81 -23.75
C ARG A 121 64.94 27.39 -23.29
N SER A 122 63.94 26.51 -23.23
CA SER A 122 64.10 25.09 -22.89
C SER A 122 63.21 24.21 -23.75
N ILE A 123 63.77 23.17 -24.36
CA ILE A 123 62.96 22.16 -25.05
C ILE A 123 62.41 21.19 -24.00
N SER A 124 61.09 21.10 -23.91
CA SER A 124 60.45 20.09 -23.06
C SER A 124 60.63 18.69 -23.65
N ASN A 125 60.87 17.72 -22.78
CA ASN A 125 60.92 16.32 -23.19
C ASN A 125 59.57 15.87 -23.75
N HIS A 126 59.61 14.90 -24.67
CA HIS A 126 58.40 14.32 -25.27
C HIS A 126 57.47 13.72 -24.19
N SER A 127 58.03 13.06 -23.18
CA SER A 127 57.35 12.60 -21.96
C SER A 127 58.07 13.11 -20.71
N SER A 128 57.31 13.75 -19.82
CA SER A 128 57.78 14.15 -18.49
C SER A 128 57.89 12.98 -17.51
N ILE A 129 57.14 11.89 -17.74
CA ILE A 129 57.08 10.71 -16.86
C ILE A 129 58.26 9.76 -17.14
N TYR A 130 58.58 9.52 -18.41
CA TYR A 130 59.61 8.55 -18.82
C TYR A 130 60.87 9.25 -19.32
N ASN A 131 61.48 10.06 -18.44
CA ASN A 131 62.56 10.98 -18.82
C ASN A 131 63.73 10.28 -19.54
N SER A 132 64.11 9.08 -19.08
CA SER A 132 65.23 8.29 -19.60
C SER A 132 64.99 7.63 -20.97
N SER A 133 63.76 7.62 -21.48
CA SER A 133 63.36 6.96 -22.74
C SER A 133 62.94 7.95 -23.83
N ASN A 134 63.15 9.25 -23.60
CA ASN A 134 62.83 10.28 -24.59
C ASN A 134 63.77 10.22 -25.80
N PRO A 135 63.25 10.36 -27.03
CA PRO A 135 64.09 10.48 -28.22
C PRO A 135 64.89 11.80 -28.18
N ASN A 136 66.09 11.80 -28.75
CA ASN A 136 66.89 13.02 -28.92
C ASN A 136 66.22 13.95 -29.94
N CYS A 137 66.31 15.27 -29.78
CA CYS A 137 65.77 16.22 -30.75
C CYS A 137 66.42 16.10 -32.15
N SER A 138 67.61 15.51 -32.27
CA SER A 138 68.35 15.35 -33.53
C SER A 138 68.05 14.05 -34.30
N VAL A 139 67.16 13.16 -33.82
CA VAL A 139 66.76 12.00 -34.63
C VAL A 139 65.83 12.45 -35.75
N SER A 140 66.11 11.99 -36.97
CA SER A 140 65.41 12.33 -38.22
C SER A 140 63.89 12.12 -38.19
N GLN A 141 63.42 11.26 -37.30
CA GLN A 141 62.01 10.90 -37.09
C GLN A 141 61.24 11.98 -36.33
N CYS A 142 61.92 12.80 -35.52
CA CYS A 142 61.32 13.93 -34.80
C CYS A 142 61.51 15.24 -35.58
N HIS A 143 62.75 15.51 -35.97
CA HIS A 143 63.12 16.67 -36.77
C HIS A 143 64.19 16.27 -37.78
N ASN A 144 64.14 16.83 -38.99
CA ASN A 144 65.23 16.65 -39.95
C ASN A 144 66.55 17.29 -39.44
N THR A 145 67.68 16.80 -39.93
CA THR A 145 69.02 17.26 -39.52
C THR A 145 69.58 18.28 -40.50
N GLY A 146 70.34 19.25 -40.02
CA GLY A 146 70.95 20.28 -40.85
C GLY A 146 71.56 21.43 -40.05
N TRP A 147 72.17 22.40 -40.73
CA TRP A 147 72.67 23.61 -40.07
C TRP A 147 71.54 24.62 -39.94
N ILE A 148 71.36 25.15 -38.74
CA ILE A 148 70.27 26.08 -38.41
C ILE A 148 70.18 27.29 -39.34
N HIS A 149 71.29 27.69 -39.98
CA HIS A 149 71.35 28.85 -40.86
C HIS A 149 70.95 28.55 -42.32
N ASN A 150 70.97 27.30 -42.76
CA ASN A 150 70.73 26.95 -44.17
C ASN A 150 69.71 25.81 -44.37
N SER A 151 69.25 25.19 -43.29
CA SER A 151 68.40 24.02 -43.33
C SER A 151 67.06 24.32 -42.66
N THR A 152 65.98 24.09 -43.40
CA THR A 152 64.62 23.98 -42.88
C THR A 152 64.55 22.96 -41.75
N LEU A 153 63.89 23.28 -40.63
CA LEU A 153 63.48 22.29 -39.63
C LEU A 153 62.03 21.85 -39.89
N ALA A 154 61.86 20.71 -40.57
CA ALA A 154 60.55 20.11 -40.81
C ALA A 154 60.18 19.18 -39.64
N LYS A 155 58.92 19.24 -39.20
CA LYS A 155 58.34 18.29 -38.23
C LYS A 155 57.33 17.37 -38.91
N PRO A 156 57.20 16.10 -38.49
CA PRO A 156 56.16 15.21 -38.99
C PRO A 156 54.75 15.70 -38.58
N ALA A 157 53.74 15.26 -39.32
CA ALA A 157 52.35 15.54 -38.97
C ALA A 157 51.93 14.71 -37.74
N THR A 158 51.44 15.38 -36.69
CA THR A 158 50.98 14.72 -35.46
C THR A 158 49.67 13.96 -35.72
N ASN A 159 49.75 12.64 -35.88
CA ASN A 159 48.60 11.75 -36.07
C ASN A 159 48.87 10.36 -35.48
N SER A 160 47.87 9.49 -35.48
CA SER A 160 47.99 8.15 -34.92
C SER A 160 49.00 7.25 -35.65
N ILE A 161 49.24 7.47 -36.95
CA ILE A 161 50.24 6.70 -37.72
C ILE A 161 51.63 6.99 -37.15
N LEU A 162 51.98 8.28 -36.99
CA LEU A 162 53.23 8.70 -36.37
C LEU A 162 53.40 8.14 -34.96
N CYS A 163 52.34 8.17 -34.14
CA CYS A 163 52.38 7.60 -32.79
C CYS A 163 52.65 6.09 -32.81
N LEU A 164 51.99 5.34 -33.70
CA LEU A 164 52.10 3.88 -33.78
C LEU A 164 53.40 3.41 -34.47
N ASP A 165 54.01 4.20 -35.35
CA ASP A 165 55.34 3.90 -35.89
C ASP A 165 56.40 3.84 -34.76
N CYS A 166 56.23 4.65 -33.72
CA CYS A 166 57.11 4.69 -32.56
C CYS A 166 56.64 3.81 -31.38
N HIS A 167 55.33 3.67 -31.18
CA HIS A 167 54.74 3.03 -30.00
C HIS A 167 53.93 1.73 -30.29
N GLY A 168 53.78 1.31 -31.56
CA GLY A 168 52.87 0.24 -32.00
C GLY A 168 53.48 -1.16 -32.24
N LYS A 169 52.76 -2.01 -32.99
CA LYS A 169 53.10 -3.43 -33.30
C LYS A 169 54.42 -3.59 -34.08
N ASN A 170 55.56 -3.62 -33.40
CA ASN A 170 56.86 -3.96 -34.02
C ASN A 170 57.26 -5.44 -33.90
N ALA A 171 56.31 -6.34 -33.61
CA ALA A 171 56.60 -7.77 -33.51
C ALA A 171 56.69 -8.51 -34.86
N SER A 172 56.22 -7.92 -35.96
CA SER A 172 56.19 -8.60 -37.27
C SER A 172 57.41 -8.34 -38.16
N SER A 173 58.37 -7.51 -37.74
CA SER A 173 59.55 -7.13 -38.57
C SER A 173 60.91 -7.39 -37.90
N GLY A 174 60.95 -7.84 -36.64
CA GLY A 174 62.21 -8.07 -35.91
C GLY A 174 62.98 -6.78 -35.57
N LEU A 175 62.33 -5.62 -35.60
CA LEU A 175 62.95 -4.33 -35.32
C LEU A 175 62.64 -3.90 -33.87
N ILE A 176 63.71 -3.70 -33.10
CA ILE A 176 63.74 -2.91 -31.86
C ILE A 176 63.01 -1.57 -32.08
N ASN A 177 62.27 -1.08 -31.07
CA ASN A 177 61.83 0.33 -31.05
C ASN A 177 63.07 1.21 -31.34
N PHE A 178 62.91 2.36 -32.00
CA PHE A 178 64.03 3.25 -32.36
C PHE A 178 64.86 3.72 -31.16
N THR A 179 64.33 3.60 -29.94
CA THR A 179 65.02 3.86 -28.66
C THR A 179 65.72 2.64 -28.04
N GLY A 180 65.61 1.45 -28.66
CA GLY A 180 66.09 0.18 -28.11
C GLY A 180 65.25 -0.38 -26.94
N ALA A 181 64.17 0.30 -26.55
CA ALA A 181 63.33 -0.10 -25.43
C ALA A 181 62.15 -0.99 -25.88
N LEU A 182 61.93 -2.10 -25.17
CA LEU A 182 60.72 -2.92 -25.30
C LEU A 182 59.52 -2.12 -24.77
N THR A 183 58.78 -1.46 -25.66
CA THR A 183 57.44 -0.94 -25.33
C THR A 183 56.40 -2.03 -25.59
N SER A 184 55.39 -2.13 -24.71
CA SER A 184 54.26 -3.03 -24.94
C SER A 184 53.53 -2.67 -26.24
N ILE A 185 52.93 -3.67 -26.88
CA ILE A 185 52.16 -3.51 -28.13
C ILE A 185 51.04 -2.49 -27.90
N LYS A 186 51.06 -1.36 -28.62
CA LYS A 186 49.96 -0.37 -28.61
C LYS A 186 49.25 -0.32 -29.96
N GLU A 187 47.95 -0.08 -29.91
CA GLU A 187 47.07 0.11 -31.07
C GLU A 187 46.05 1.21 -30.79
N LEU A 188 45.34 1.63 -31.84
CA LEU A 188 44.12 2.43 -31.70
C LEU A 188 43.12 1.68 -30.83
N HIS A 189 42.44 2.38 -29.92
CA HIS A 189 41.38 1.77 -29.12
C HIS A 189 40.24 1.31 -30.04
N ASN A 190 40.04 -0.01 -30.11
CA ASN A 190 39.05 -0.68 -30.96
C ASN A 190 39.11 -0.27 -32.45
N ASN A 191 40.30 0.10 -32.95
CA ASN A 191 40.51 0.64 -34.30
C ASN A 191 39.71 1.92 -34.64
N SER A 192 39.13 2.61 -33.66
CA SER A 192 38.21 3.73 -33.90
C SER A 192 38.63 5.05 -33.26
N VAL A 193 39.40 5.02 -32.17
CA VAL A 193 39.82 6.25 -31.46
C VAL A 193 41.27 6.58 -31.79
N ASN A 194 41.50 7.76 -32.33
CA ASN A 194 42.83 8.28 -32.64
C ASN A 194 43.63 8.59 -31.37
N CYS A 195 44.94 8.31 -31.39
CA CYS A 195 45.81 8.56 -30.24
C CYS A 195 45.81 10.04 -29.81
N THR A 196 45.68 10.95 -30.78
CA THR A 196 45.66 12.40 -30.56
C THR A 196 44.45 12.86 -29.74
N GLU A 197 43.33 12.16 -29.79
CA GLU A 197 42.13 12.50 -29.01
C GLU A 197 42.32 12.31 -27.51
N CYS A 198 43.29 11.47 -27.12
CA CYS A 198 43.59 11.19 -25.71
C CYS A 198 44.92 11.79 -25.26
N HIS A 199 45.86 12.00 -26.19
CA HIS A 199 47.24 12.33 -25.86
C HIS A 199 47.68 13.75 -26.26
N THR A 200 46.81 14.53 -26.90
CA THR A 200 47.12 15.90 -27.31
C THR A 200 45.91 16.82 -27.14
N ASN A 201 46.08 17.99 -26.54
CA ASN A 201 45.03 19.02 -26.53
C ASN A 201 45.06 19.86 -27.82
N THR A 202 46.27 20.07 -28.36
CA THR A 202 46.48 20.72 -29.67
C THR A 202 47.57 19.99 -30.45
N VAL A 203 47.64 20.18 -31.77
CA VAL A 203 48.69 19.60 -32.64
C VAL A 203 50.13 20.02 -32.28
N LYS A 204 50.30 20.94 -31.33
CA LYS A 204 51.60 21.41 -30.82
C LYS A 204 52.07 20.66 -29.56
N ASP A 205 51.20 19.89 -28.90
CA ASP A 205 51.45 19.31 -27.58
C ASP A 205 52.18 17.95 -27.62
N VAL A 206 53.09 17.73 -28.56
CA VAL A 206 53.98 16.54 -28.53
C VAL A 206 55.17 16.74 -27.56
N HIS A 207 55.36 17.94 -27.01
CA HIS A 207 56.44 18.31 -26.09
C HIS A 207 55.94 19.22 -24.95
N PRO A 208 55.62 18.68 -23.77
CA PRO A 208 55.39 17.26 -23.51
C PRO A 208 54.03 16.79 -24.02
N VAL A 209 53.95 15.52 -24.40
CA VAL A 209 52.69 14.81 -24.62
C VAL A 209 51.80 14.89 -23.39
N LYS A 210 50.49 15.03 -23.60
CA LYS A 210 49.50 15.14 -22.53
C LYS A 210 48.67 13.86 -22.43
N TYR A 211 47.80 13.80 -21.44
CA TYR A 211 46.82 12.75 -21.21
C TYR A 211 45.49 13.42 -20.90
N LEU A 212 44.43 12.97 -21.56
CA LEU A 212 43.07 13.34 -21.25
C LEU A 212 42.69 12.74 -19.89
N ASN A 213 42.32 13.62 -18.97
CA ASN A 213 41.85 13.27 -17.65
C ASN A 213 40.33 13.09 -17.63
N GLN A 214 39.84 12.44 -16.58
CA GLN A 214 38.41 12.18 -16.35
C GLN A 214 37.56 13.46 -16.25
N ASP A 215 38.17 14.60 -15.88
CA ASP A 215 37.53 15.91 -15.80
C ASP A 215 37.58 16.70 -17.12
N THR A 216 37.93 16.05 -18.24
CA THR A 216 38.14 16.62 -19.59
C THR A 216 39.36 17.55 -19.73
N THR A 217 40.16 17.73 -18.67
CA THR A 217 41.41 18.49 -18.76
C THR A 217 42.54 17.64 -19.34
N TYR A 218 43.55 18.30 -19.88
CA TYR A 218 44.77 17.64 -20.35
C TYR A 218 45.93 17.92 -19.40
N SER A 219 46.59 16.87 -18.92
CA SER A 219 47.74 16.96 -18.03
C SER A 219 48.95 16.22 -18.59
N THR A 220 50.14 16.59 -18.15
CA THR A 220 51.39 15.87 -18.47
C THR A 220 51.60 14.65 -17.57
N LEU A 221 50.74 14.49 -16.55
CA LEU A 221 50.67 13.32 -15.67
C LEU A 221 49.44 12.49 -16.03
N ASN A 222 49.55 11.16 -15.90
CA ASN A 222 48.46 10.21 -16.20
C ASN A 222 47.70 9.74 -14.94
N THR A 223 47.84 10.45 -13.82
CA THR A 223 47.29 10.05 -12.51
C THR A 223 45.77 9.98 -12.47
N SER A 224 45.09 10.80 -13.27
CA SER A 224 43.63 10.87 -13.38
C SER A 224 43.15 10.65 -14.81
N ALA A 225 43.93 9.90 -15.60
CA ALA A 225 43.60 9.59 -16.99
C ALA A 225 42.23 8.90 -17.12
N VAL A 226 41.57 9.14 -18.25
CA VAL A 226 40.32 8.48 -18.62
C VAL A 226 40.44 6.96 -18.58
N ASN A 227 39.36 6.30 -18.18
CA ASN A 227 39.22 4.86 -18.12
C ASN A 227 37.90 4.41 -18.75
N CYS A 228 37.59 3.10 -18.67
CA CYS A 228 36.39 2.55 -19.30
C CYS A 228 35.10 3.23 -18.80
N THR A 229 34.99 3.52 -17.50
CA THR A 229 33.76 4.07 -16.91
C THR A 229 33.57 5.54 -17.29
N SER A 230 34.65 6.33 -17.35
CA SER A 230 34.55 7.73 -17.77
C SER A 230 34.09 7.90 -19.22
N CYS A 231 34.39 6.94 -20.09
CA CYS A 231 34.00 7.00 -21.50
C CYS A 231 32.67 6.30 -21.78
N HIS A 232 32.51 5.07 -21.30
CA HIS A 232 31.39 4.20 -21.67
C HIS A 232 30.18 4.29 -20.74
N GLN A 233 30.29 4.94 -19.58
CA GLN A 233 29.14 5.18 -18.67
C GLN A 233 28.80 6.66 -18.53
N THR A 234 29.79 7.53 -18.27
CA THR A 234 29.51 8.97 -18.06
C THR A 234 29.39 9.80 -19.34
N LYS A 235 29.61 9.19 -20.52
CA LYS A 235 29.52 9.84 -21.83
C LYS A 235 30.40 11.09 -21.94
N LEU A 236 31.71 10.89 -21.89
CA LEU A 236 32.69 11.98 -22.00
C LEU A 236 32.50 12.79 -23.30
N ALA A 237 32.50 14.12 -23.17
CA ALA A 237 32.41 15.02 -24.32
C ALA A 237 33.62 14.82 -25.27
N GLY A 238 33.36 14.84 -26.58
CA GLY A 238 34.38 14.60 -27.62
C GLY A 238 34.41 13.17 -28.17
N PHE A 239 33.74 12.20 -27.54
CA PHE A 239 33.70 10.80 -27.99
C PHE A 239 32.27 10.33 -28.31
N PRO A 240 31.59 10.93 -29.30
CA PRO A 240 30.16 10.66 -29.57
C PRO A 240 29.89 9.25 -30.09
N THR A 241 30.91 8.57 -30.63
CA THR A 241 30.82 7.21 -31.19
C THR A 241 31.16 6.13 -30.16
N ALA A 242 31.54 6.49 -28.93
CA ALA A 242 31.79 5.52 -27.88
C ALA A 242 30.50 4.76 -27.55
N PRO A 243 30.52 3.40 -27.54
CA PRO A 243 29.38 2.63 -27.07
C PRO A 243 29.06 3.01 -25.62
N ILE A 244 27.82 3.40 -25.36
CA ILE A 244 27.37 3.77 -24.02
C ILE A 244 26.62 2.58 -23.43
N ILE A 245 27.04 2.19 -22.22
CA ILE A 245 26.42 1.14 -21.44
C ILE A 245 25.78 1.74 -20.17
N PRO A 246 24.79 1.05 -19.59
CA PRO A 246 24.28 1.40 -18.27
C PRO A 246 25.35 1.30 -17.18
N ASP A 247 25.01 1.83 -16.00
CA ASP A 247 25.72 1.47 -14.77
C ASP A 247 25.76 -0.06 -14.62
N PHE A 248 26.96 -0.59 -14.43
CA PHE A 248 27.17 -2.04 -14.43
C PHE A 248 26.62 -2.68 -13.16
N THR A 249 25.74 -3.68 -13.33
CA THR A 249 25.27 -4.55 -12.26
C THR A 249 25.24 -6.00 -12.73
N HIS A 250 25.70 -6.90 -11.86
CA HIS A 250 25.62 -8.35 -12.06
C HIS A 250 24.96 -9.06 -10.86
N SER A 251 24.24 -8.27 -10.05
CA SER A 251 23.20 -8.59 -9.07
C SER A 251 22.68 -7.23 -8.52
N ASN A 252 21.93 -7.19 -7.44
CA ASN A 252 21.39 -5.94 -6.86
C ASN A 252 22.43 -5.12 -6.10
N THR A 253 23.65 -5.64 -5.88
CA THR A 253 24.73 -4.92 -5.19
C THR A 253 25.95 -4.68 -6.10
N LYS A 254 26.68 -3.60 -5.83
CA LYS A 254 27.93 -3.26 -6.55
C LYS A 254 29.06 -4.29 -6.34
N SER A 255 28.92 -5.20 -5.36
CA SER A 255 29.92 -6.18 -4.90
C SER A 255 29.74 -7.61 -5.47
N SER A 256 28.92 -7.77 -6.50
CA SER A 256 28.35 -9.06 -6.90
C SER A 256 29.36 -10.14 -7.35
N GLY A 257 30.52 -9.75 -7.89
CA GLY A 257 31.58 -10.68 -8.32
C GLY A 257 32.28 -11.43 -7.17
N ARG A 258 31.93 -11.10 -5.91
CA ARG A 258 32.39 -11.84 -4.73
C ARG A 258 31.33 -12.71 -4.05
N LYS A 259 30.06 -12.61 -4.43
CA LYS A 259 28.98 -13.37 -3.76
C LYS A 259 29.18 -14.88 -3.92
N TRP A 260 29.61 -15.30 -5.10
CA TRP A 260 29.68 -16.71 -5.52
C TRP A 260 31.10 -17.16 -5.90
N GLY A 261 32.13 -16.38 -5.56
CA GLY A 261 33.53 -16.66 -5.93
C GLY A 261 34.43 -15.43 -5.77
N THR A 262 35.59 -15.40 -6.42
CA THR A 262 36.50 -14.22 -6.42
C THR A 262 36.84 -13.80 -7.85
N TYR A 263 35.85 -13.27 -8.57
CA TYR A 263 35.98 -12.93 -9.99
C TYR A 263 36.52 -11.51 -10.21
N TRP A 264 36.09 -10.55 -9.38
CA TRP A 264 36.61 -9.18 -9.34
C TRP A 264 36.55 -8.60 -7.92
N ASP A 265 37.15 -7.42 -7.69
CA ASP A 265 37.14 -6.76 -6.39
C ASP A 265 35.99 -5.74 -6.24
N ASN A 266 35.68 -5.36 -5.00
CA ASN A 266 34.54 -4.49 -4.68
C ASN A 266 34.95 -3.03 -4.47
N THR A 267 36.20 -2.66 -4.75
CA THR A 267 36.70 -1.30 -4.53
C THR A 267 36.35 -0.39 -5.69
N SER A 268 36.24 -0.93 -6.91
CA SER A 268 35.84 -0.18 -8.09
C SER A 268 35.19 -1.06 -9.16
N ILE A 269 34.14 -0.56 -9.79
CA ILE A 269 33.41 -1.23 -10.89
C ILE A 269 34.33 -1.60 -12.07
N ILE A 270 35.45 -0.89 -12.21
CA ILE A 270 36.41 -1.08 -13.29
C ILE A 270 37.02 -2.50 -13.30
N THR A 271 37.11 -3.16 -12.15
CA THR A 271 37.68 -4.51 -12.07
C THR A 271 36.75 -5.56 -12.65
N ALA A 272 35.43 -5.33 -12.62
CA ALA A 272 34.47 -6.15 -13.36
C ALA A 272 34.61 -5.96 -14.88
N CYS A 273 34.81 -4.70 -15.32
CA CYS A 273 35.09 -4.44 -16.73
C CYS A 273 36.35 -5.18 -17.20
N TYR A 274 37.42 -5.21 -16.40
CA TYR A 274 38.66 -5.92 -16.73
C TYR A 274 38.55 -7.45 -16.67
N PHE A 275 37.56 -7.97 -15.95
CA PHE A 275 37.27 -9.40 -15.98
C PHE A 275 36.58 -9.79 -17.29
N CYS A 276 35.62 -9.00 -17.77
CA CYS A 276 34.91 -9.29 -19.01
C CYS A 276 35.69 -8.88 -20.27
N HIS A 277 36.30 -7.70 -20.24
CA HIS A 277 36.98 -7.04 -21.35
C HIS A 277 38.49 -6.96 -21.10
N LEU A 278 39.27 -6.64 -22.14
CA LEU A 278 40.70 -6.41 -21.96
C LEU A 278 40.95 -5.14 -21.14
N LYS A 279 41.84 -5.24 -20.15
CA LYS A 279 42.35 -4.09 -19.38
C LYS A 279 43.13 -3.11 -20.24
N GLU A 280 43.83 -3.61 -21.26
CA GLU A 280 44.64 -2.77 -22.15
C GLU A 280 43.74 -2.01 -23.13
N VAL A 281 43.64 -0.70 -22.95
CA VAL A 281 42.83 0.19 -23.79
C VAL A 281 43.44 0.41 -25.18
N HIS A 282 44.73 0.14 -25.36
CA HIS A 282 45.45 0.28 -26.63
C HIS A 282 45.43 -1.01 -27.45
N SER A 283 44.25 -1.55 -27.71
CA SER A 283 44.05 -2.79 -28.45
C SER A 283 43.06 -2.60 -29.59
N ALA A 284 43.35 -3.21 -30.76
CA ALA A 284 42.44 -3.26 -31.91
C ALA A 284 41.10 -3.96 -31.61
N SER A 285 41.04 -4.79 -30.58
CA SER A 285 39.82 -5.41 -30.05
C SER A 285 39.85 -5.41 -28.54
N ILE A 286 38.79 -4.89 -27.91
CA ILE A 286 38.70 -4.73 -26.45
C ILE A 286 37.82 -5.80 -25.79
N LEU A 287 37.31 -6.76 -26.56
CA LEU A 287 36.28 -7.69 -26.12
C LEU A 287 36.74 -8.67 -25.03
N GLY A 288 38.02 -9.01 -24.95
CA GLY A 288 38.56 -9.86 -23.87
C GLY A 288 37.84 -11.22 -23.77
N ASN A 289 37.41 -11.58 -22.56
CA ASN A 289 36.68 -12.82 -22.29
C ASN A 289 35.34 -12.88 -23.03
N VAL A 290 34.72 -11.75 -23.36
CA VAL A 290 33.50 -11.70 -24.19
C VAL A 290 33.74 -12.31 -25.59
N SER A 291 34.96 -12.23 -26.13
CA SER A 291 35.29 -12.89 -27.41
C SER A 291 35.18 -14.41 -27.35
N LEU A 292 35.45 -15.02 -26.18
CA LEU A 292 35.41 -16.48 -26.00
C LEU A 292 33.97 -17.02 -26.02
N ILE A 293 33.03 -16.24 -25.49
CA ILE A 293 31.61 -16.62 -25.34
C ILE A 293 30.70 -16.06 -26.45
N LYS A 294 31.24 -15.32 -27.42
CA LYS A 294 30.45 -14.69 -28.48
C LYS A 294 29.64 -15.70 -29.29
N GLY A 295 30.26 -16.78 -29.77
CA GLY A 295 29.59 -17.76 -30.64
C GLY A 295 28.80 -17.11 -31.78
N SER A 296 27.53 -17.50 -31.93
CA SER A 296 26.56 -16.93 -32.89
C SER A 296 25.89 -15.64 -32.42
N ASN A 297 26.17 -15.15 -31.21
CA ASN A 297 25.52 -13.96 -30.68
C ASN A 297 25.90 -12.69 -31.45
N ILE A 298 24.92 -11.80 -31.55
CA ILE A 298 25.04 -10.47 -32.16
C ILE A 298 25.21 -9.43 -31.05
N PHE A 299 26.12 -8.47 -31.25
CA PHE A 299 26.30 -7.36 -30.33
C PHE A 299 25.12 -6.40 -30.40
N ASN A 300 24.65 -5.93 -29.24
CA ASN A 300 23.54 -4.97 -29.14
C ASN A 300 22.27 -5.46 -29.88
N ASP A 301 22.00 -6.76 -29.79
CA ASP A 301 20.85 -7.40 -30.43
C ASP A 301 19.55 -6.96 -29.73
N PRO A 302 18.58 -6.36 -30.44
CA PRO A 302 17.28 -6.03 -29.88
C PRO A 302 16.36 -7.25 -29.71
N TYR A 303 16.70 -8.41 -30.29
CA TYR A 303 15.90 -9.64 -30.22
C TYR A 303 16.55 -10.67 -29.28
N LEU A 304 16.38 -10.46 -27.98
CA LEU A 304 16.98 -11.29 -26.93
C LEU A 304 16.61 -12.79 -27.01
N ALA A 305 15.56 -13.17 -27.73
CA ALA A 305 15.16 -14.56 -27.93
C ALA A 305 16.19 -15.37 -28.75
N ASN A 306 16.98 -14.70 -29.59
CA ASN A 306 18.06 -15.30 -30.38
C ASN A 306 19.44 -15.20 -29.70
N SER A 307 19.47 -14.55 -28.54
CA SER A 307 20.70 -14.23 -27.81
C SER A 307 20.90 -15.21 -26.65
N THR A 308 22.15 -15.58 -26.39
CA THR A 308 22.56 -16.63 -25.43
C THR A 308 23.83 -16.22 -24.67
N TRP A 309 24.06 -14.93 -24.44
CA TRP A 309 25.25 -14.46 -23.72
C TRP A 309 25.32 -14.99 -22.29
N CYS A 310 24.18 -15.08 -21.60
CA CYS A 310 24.10 -15.59 -20.24
C CYS A 310 24.45 -17.09 -20.18
N SER A 311 23.81 -17.91 -21.02
CA SER A 311 24.03 -19.36 -21.06
C SER A 311 25.42 -19.73 -21.60
N ALA A 312 25.94 -19.03 -22.60
CA ALA A 312 27.31 -19.26 -23.09
C ALA A 312 28.38 -19.06 -22.01
N CYS A 313 28.10 -18.24 -20.99
CA CYS A 313 28.98 -18.00 -19.86
C CYS A 313 28.70 -18.91 -18.64
N HIS A 314 27.42 -19.22 -18.36
CA HIS A 314 27.00 -19.81 -17.09
C HIS A 314 26.26 -21.16 -17.18
N TYR A 315 25.97 -21.68 -18.37
CA TYR A 315 25.20 -22.92 -18.54
C TYR A 315 25.98 -23.98 -19.31
N ASN A 316 26.35 -25.07 -18.66
CA ASN A 316 27.11 -26.16 -19.27
C ASN A 316 26.16 -27.26 -19.78
N ASP A 317 25.66 -27.11 -21.00
CA ASP A 317 24.99 -28.21 -21.70
C ASP A 317 25.84 -28.73 -22.88
N SER A 318 25.54 -29.96 -23.29
CA SER A 318 26.28 -30.68 -24.35
C SER A 318 26.01 -30.19 -25.78
N THR A 319 25.16 -29.19 -25.96
CA THR A 319 24.61 -28.65 -27.22
C THR A 319 24.73 -27.11 -27.38
N SER A 320 24.98 -26.36 -26.31
CA SER A 320 25.14 -24.89 -26.33
C SER A 320 26.61 -24.49 -26.43
N ASN A 321 26.83 -23.27 -26.91
CA ASN A 321 28.13 -22.61 -27.02
C ASN A 321 28.75 -22.26 -25.64
N TYR A 322 28.63 -23.13 -24.63
CA TYR A 322 29.23 -22.92 -23.32
C TYR A 322 30.75 -22.85 -23.44
N LYS A 323 31.30 -21.68 -23.10
CA LYS A 323 32.74 -21.40 -23.12
C LYS A 323 33.22 -20.77 -21.81
N GLY A 324 32.36 -20.70 -20.78
CA GLY A 324 32.70 -20.20 -19.45
C GLY A 324 33.90 -20.93 -18.83
N TYR A 325 34.08 -22.21 -19.10
CA TYR A 325 35.24 -22.97 -18.60
C TYR A 325 36.61 -22.53 -19.15
N PHE A 326 36.64 -21.76 -20.24
CA PHE A 326 37.88 -21.17 -20.79
C PHE A 326 38.22 -19.81 -20.18
N ILE A 327 37.33 -19.25 -19.36
CA ILE A 327 37.56 -18.01 -18.63
C ILE A 327 38.26 -18.37 -17.31
N ASP A 328 39.26 -17.59 -16.90
CA ASP A 328 40.00 -17.80 -15.65
C ASP A 328 39.90 -16.56 -14.74
N PRO A 329 39.36 -16.70 -13.51
CA PRO A 329 38.67 -17.87 -12.96
C PRO A 329 37.34 -18.18 -13.66
N ALA A 330 37.02 -19.47 -13.81
CA ALA A 330 35.80 -19.94 -14.48
C ALA A 330 34.52 -19.44 -13.78
N PRO A 331 33.61 -18.75 -14.48
CA PRO A 331 32.34 -18.26 -13.95
C PRO A 331 31.49 -19.37 -13.32
N PRO A 332 30.61 -19.03 -12.36
CA PRO A 332 29.76 -20.00 -11.69
C PRO A 332 28.71 -20.56 -12.66
N GLU A 333 28.39 -21.84 -12.51
CA GLU A 333 27.41 -22.53 -13.36
C GLU A 333 26.01 -22.49 -12.71
N ILE A 334 24.97 -22.18 -13.49
CA ILE A 334 23.59 -22.06 -13.00
C ILE A 334 22.93 -23.37 -12.56
N LEU A 335 23.49 -24.52 -12.95
CA LEU A 335 23.07 -25.85 -12.48
C LEU A 335 23.90 -26.38 -11.30
N ASN A 336 25.00 -25.69 -10.94
CA ASN A 336 26.01 -26.15 -10.00
C ASN A 336 26.50 -27.60 -10.26
N ALA A 337 26.52 -28.07 -11.51
CA ALA A 337 26.94 -29.43 -11.83
C ALA A 337 28.42 -29.68 -11.48
N THR A 338 29.23 -28.62 -11.46
CA THR A 338 30.65 -28.66 -11.08
C THR A 338 30.91 -28.59 -9.56
N GLY A 339 29.91 -28.30 -8.73
CA GLY A 339 30.05 -28.16 -7.26
C GLY A 339 30.94 -27.00 -6.81
N LYS A 340 31.34 -26.11 -7.73
CA LYS A 340 32.21 -24.96 -7.46
C LYS A 340 31.47 -23.78 -6.84
N VAL A 341 30.14 -23.76 -6.95
CA VAL A 341 29.31 -22.72 -6.34
C VAL A 341 29.00 -23.15 -4.91
N PRO A 342 29.37 -22.36 -3.89
CA PRO A 342 28.99 -22.66 -2.52
C PRO A 342 27.45 -22.65 -2.39
N SER A 343 26.90 -23.53 -1.57
CA SER A 343 25.44 -23.62 -1.35
C SER A 343 24.86 -22.34 -0.75
N ILE A 344 25.69 -21.55 -0.08
CA ILE A 344 25.37 -20.27 0.55
C ILE A 344 26.48 -19.27 0.16
N ALA A 345 26.10 -18.10 -0.36
CA ALA A 345 26.99 -16.99 -0.65
C ALA A 345 27.58 -16.38 0.63
N SER A 346 28.60 -15.54 0.48
CA SER A 346 29.28 -14.86 1.59
C SER A 346 28.37 -13.99 2.49
N GLU A 347 27.19 -13.60 2.00
CA GLU A 347 26.20 -12.77 2.69
C GLU A 347 24.99 -13.57 3.21
N GLY A 348 25.02 -14.91 3.10
CA GLY A 348 23.94 -15.79 3.59
C GLY A 348 22.86 -16.12 2.57
N THR A 349 22.93 -15.60 1.34
CA THR A 349 21.97 -15.92 0.27
C THR A 349 22.19 -17.34 -0.28
N THR A 350 21.12 -18.11 -0.47
CA THR A 350 21.19 -19.48 -0.97
C THR A 350 21.19 -19.52 -2.50
N PHE A 351 21.96 -20.43 -3.07
CA PHE A 351 22.01 -20.61 -4.52
C PHE A 351 20.72 -21.24 -5.04
N TYR A 352 20.12 -20.69 -6.09
CA TYR A 352 18.99 -21.30 -6.79
C TYR A 352 19.49 -22.12 -7.98
N ASN A 353 19.19 -23.42 -7.97
CA ASN A 353 19.56 -24.34 -9.06
C ASN A 353 18.55 -24.22 -10.21
N HIS A 354 19.02 -23.91 -11.41
CA HIS A 354 18.19 -23.66 -12.60
C HIS A 354 17.86 -24.94 -13.40
N SER A 355 18.01 -26.13 -12.81
CA SER A 355 17.76 -27.43 -13.48
C SER A 355 16.30 -27.68 -13.83
N GLU A 356 15.36 -26.98 -13.17
CA GLU A 356 13.91 -27.08 -13.41
C GLU A 356 13.40 -26.05 -14.43
N ILE A 357 14.28 -25.22 -15.01
CA ILE A 357 13.91 -24.17 -15.98
C ILE A 357 14.19 -24.66 -17.40
N GLU A 358 13.25 -24.43 -18.31
CA GLU A 358 13.39 -24.73 -19.74
C GLU A 358 13.79 -23.48 -20.53
N ASN A 359 14.69 -23.63 -21.51
CA ASN A 359 15.22 -22.58 -22.41
C ASN A 359 16.07 -21.50 -21.70
N TYR A 360 17.35 -21.43 -22.06
CA TYR A 360 18.34 -20.53 -21.45
C TYR A 360 18.77 -19.39 -22.39
N ASN A 361 17.88 -18.92 -23.26
CA ASN A 361 18.13 -17.69 -24.03
C ASN A 361 17.99 -16.44 -23.14
N ASP A 362 18.60 -15.34 -23.58
CA ASP A 362 18.67 -14.11 -22.80
C ASP A 362 17.29 -13.50 -22.57
N SER A 363 16.33 -13.70 -23.49
CA SER A 363 14.94 -13.27 -23.28
C SER A 363 14.27 -13.98 -22.11
N HIS A 364 14.56 -15.27 -21.92
CA HIS A 364 14.03 -16.04 -20.81
C HIS A 364 14.70 -15.62 -19.50
N CYS A 365 16.03 -15.48 -19.49
CA CYS A 365 16.77 -14.98 -18.34
C CYS A 365 16.31 -13.56 -17.93
N LYS A 366 16.03 -12.69 -18.90
CA LYS A 366 15.54 -11.31 -18.67
C LYS A 366 14.25 -11.30 -17.84
N ASN A 367 13.36 -12.27 -17.99
CA ASN A 367 12.11 -12.29 -17.24
C ASN A 367 12.32 -12.32 -15.72
N CYS A 368 13.40 -12.97 -15.26
CA CYS A 368 13.74 -13.02 -13.82
C CYS A 368 14.85 -12.03 -13.44
N HIS A 369 15.79 -11.76 -14.34
CA HIS A 369 17.01 -10.99 -14.07
C HIS A 369 17.02 -9.58 -14.69
N GLY A 370 15.95 -9.17 -15.35
CA GLY A 370 15.85 -7.90 -16.07
C GLY A 370 15.21 -6.76 -15.29
N SER A 371 14.96 -6.92 -13.97
CA SER A 371 14.25 -5.91 -13.17
C SER A 371 14.96 -4.55 -13.14
N LEU A 372 16.29 -4.57 -13.25
CA LEU A 372 17.11 -3.39 -13.37
C LEU A 372 17.18 -2.85 -14.80
N LEU A 373 16.44 -3.32 -15.80
CA LEU A 373 16.48 -2.72 -17.15
C LEU A 373 15.57 -1.50 -17.32
N SER A 374 14.77 -1.15 -16.31
CA SER A 374 13.88 0.01 -16.37
C SER A 374 14.64 1.30 -16.72
N GLY A 375 14.16 2.00 -17.75
CA GLY A 375 14.76 3.21 -18.31
C GLY A 375 15.76 2.97 -19.45
N TYR A 376 16.02 1.71 -19.83
CA TYR A 376 16.93 1.33 -20.92
C TYR A 376 16.22 0.51 -21.98
N VAL A 377 16.72 0.55 -23.22
CA VAL A 377 16.24 -0.32 -24.31
C VAL A 377 16.69 -1.76 -24.04
N GLU A 378 15.78 -2.72 -24.17
CA GLU A 378 16.07 -4.15 -23.98
C GLU A 378 16.93 -4.70 -25.12
N THR A 379 18.24 -4.66 -24.95
CA THR A 379 19.22 -5.18 -25.90
C THR A 379 20.20 -6.11 -25.20
N SER A 380 20.89 -6.98 -25.95
CA SER A 380 21.94 -7.83 -25.38
C SER A 380 23.05 -7.00 -24.72
N LEU A 381 23.32 -5.79 -25.24
CA LEU A 381 24.25 -4.84 -24.63
C LEU A 381 23.76 -4.41 -23.24
N ASN A 382 22.55 -3.90 -23.12
CA ASN A 382 22.08 -3.36 -21.83
C ASN A 382 21.80 -4.47 -20.82
N PHE A 383 21.26 -5.60 -21.24
CA PHE A 383 20.95 -6.71 -20.33
C PHE A 383 22.21 -7.32 -19.72
N SER A 384 23.22 -7.66 -20.51
CA SER A 384 24.46 -8.25 -19.99
C SER A 384 25.22 -7.32 -19.03
N HIS A 385 25.02 -6.00 -19.12
CA HIS A 385 25.62 -5.03 -18.21
C HIS A 385 24.71 -4.63 -17.04
N ARG A 386 23.42 -4.99 -17.04
CA ARG A 386 22.46 -4.57 -16.00
C ARG A 386 21.56 -5.73 -15.56
N VAL A 387 22.22 -6.80 -15.11
CA VAL A 387 21.58 -8.01 -14.60
C VAL A 387 21.25 -7.82 -13.11
N SER A 388 20.01 -8.12 -12.72
CA SER A 388 19.55 -8.13 -11.33
C SER A 388 19.68 -9.51 -10.71
N GLU A 389 19.55 -9.59 -9.38
CA GLU A 389 19.23 -10.88 -8.76
C GLU A 389 17.93 -11.41 -9.37
N GLY A 390 17.87 -12.73 -9.58
CA GLY A 390 16.70 -13.38 -10.15
C GLY A 390 15.54 -13.35 -9.16
N GLY A 391 14.38 -12.87 -9.58
CA GLY A 391 13.18 -12.86 -8.74
C GLY A 391 11.90 -12.85 -9.57
N GLY A 392 10.82 -13.44 -9.04
CA GLY A 392 9.51 -13.54 -9.70
C GLY A 392 8.72 -12.22 -9.86
N GLY A 393 9.30 -11.08 -9.50
CA GLY A 393 8.63 -9.77 -9.54
C GLY A 393 7.30 -9.72 -8.77
N LYS A 394 6.55 -8.64 -9.00
CA LYS A 394 5.20 -8.41 -8.44
C LYS A 394 4.07 -9.02 -9.24
N ASP A 395 4.29 -9.24 -10.53
CA ASP A 395 3.29 -9.80 -11.44
C ASP A 395 3.49 -11.31 -11.56
N CYS A 396 3.01 -12.04 -10.55
CA CYS A 396 3.16 -13.48 -10.43
C CYS A 396 2.53 -14.20 -11.63
N ILE A 397 1.33 -13.79 -12.07
CA ILE A 397 0.63 -14.45 -13.18
C ILE A 397 1.32 -14.25 -14.54
N ALA A 398 2.13 -13.21 -14.72
CA ALA A 398 2.93 -13.04 -15.94
C ALA A 398 3.92 -14.20 -16.16
N CYS A 399 4.33 -14.89 -15.09
CA CYS A 399 5.25 -16.02 -15.15
C CYS A 399 4.58 -17.35 -14.79
N HIS A 400 3.61 -17.33 -13.87
CA HIS A 400 2.96 -18.52 -13.30
C HIS A 400 1.59 -18.84 -13.92
N ASN A 401 1.10 -18.10 -14.92
CA ASN A 401 -0.12 -18.54 -15.63
C ASN A 401 0.18 -19.72 -16.58
N ASN A 402 -0.80 -20.58 -16.88
CA ASN A 402 -0.63 -21.74 -17.78
C ASN A 402 -0.07 -21.37 -19.17
N SER A 403 -0.40 -20.18 -19.68
CA SER A 403 0.10 -19.66 -20.95
C SER A 403 1.46 -18.96 -20.86
N ALA A 404 2.00 -18.73 -19.66
CA ALA A 404 3.27 -18.03 -19.45
C ALA A 404 4.46 -18.96 -19.65
N THR A 405 5.63 -18.41 -19.97
CA THR A 405 6.89 -19.18 -20.12
C THR A 405 7.88 -18.91 -18.99
N GLY A 406 7.53 -18.12 -17.98
CA GLY A 406 8.46 -17.63 -16.95
C GLY A 406 8.60 -18.49 -15.71
N SER A 407 7.96 -19.67 -15.66
CA SER A 407 8.04 -20.60 -14.53
C SER A 407 8.03 -22.08 -14.99
N PRO A 408 8.55 -23.03 -14.17
CA PRO A 408 8.45 -24.46 -14.42
C PRO A 408 7.00 -24.91 -14.64
N LEU A 409 6.79 -25.91 -15.50
CA LEU A 409 5.44 -26.37 -15.87
C LEU A 409 4.59 -26.82 -14.67
N ASN A 410 5.21 -27.43 -13.66
CA ASN A 410 4.56 -27.88 -12.43
C ASN A 410 4.27 -26.75 -11.41
N MET A 411 4.65 -25.51 -11.72
CA MET A 411 4.43 -24.32 -10.88
C MET A 411 3.48 -23.32 -11.55
N ARG A 412 2.84 -23.71 -12.67
CA ARG A 412 1.87 -22.90 -13.39
C ARG A 412 0.45 -23.17 -12.89
N VAL A 413 -0.38 -22.14 -12.93
CA VAL A 413 -1.78 -22.13 -12.51
C VAL A 413 -2.65 -21.47 -13.55
N ASP A 414 -3.94 -21.79 -13.59
CA ASP A 414 -4.92 -21.11 -14.43
C ASP A 414 -5.44 -19.84 -13.73
N GLY A 415 -4.89 -18.68 -14.12
CA GLY A 415 -5.32 -17.39 -13.58
C GLY A 415 -6.82 -17.11 -13.83
N SER A 416 -7.38 -17.58 -14.95
CA SER A 416 -8.79 -17.35 -15.27
C SER A 416 -9.74 -18.14 -14.36
N ALA A 417 -9.33 -19.33 -13.94
CA ALA A 417 -10.06 -20.15 -12.98
C ALA A 417 -9.93 -19.59 -11.54
N ILE A 418 -8.73 -19.13 -11.15
CA ILE A 418 -8.54 -18.46 -9.84
C ILE A 418 -9.44 -17.24 -9.71
N ASN A 419 -9.62 -16.47 -10.79
CA ASN A 419 -10.48 -15.29 -10.79
C ASN A 419 -11.96 -15.58 -10.50
N GLN A 420 -12.40 -16.82 -10.71
CA GLN A 420 -13.75 -17.28 -10.41
C GLN A 420 -13.84 -17.85 -8.98
N GLY A 421 -12.71 -18.14 -8.35
CA GLY A 421 -12.63 -18.82 -7.06
C GLY A 421 -12.85 -17.92 -5.83
N ILE A 422 -13.03 -18.56 -4.68
CA ILE A 422 -13.34 -17.96 -3.37
C ILE A 422 -12.32 -16.91 -2.90
N HIS A 423 -11.07 -17.03 -3.34
CA HIS A 423 -9.97 -16.14 -2.93
C HIS A 423 -9.66 -15.02 -3.94
N MET A 424 -10.47 -14.82 -5.00
CA MET A 424 -10.17 -13.80 -6.03
C MET A 424 -9.94 -12.37 -5.49
N ASN A 425 -10.59 -12.02 -4.38
CA ASN A 425 -10.52 -10.69 -3.76
C ASN A 425 -9.65 -10.66 -2.49
N LEU A 426 -8.92 -11.75 -2.24
CA LEU A 426 -7.95 -11.81 -1.14
C LEU A 426 -6.93 -10.69 -1.35
N ASN A 427 -6.68 -9.92 -0.30
CA ASN A 427 -5.72 -8.82 -0.31
C ASN A 427 -6.00 -7.71 -1.34
N SER A 428 -7.25 -7.61 -1.83
CA SER A 428 -7.67 -6.66 -2.87
C SER A 428 -7.32 -5.19 -2.57
N LYS A 429 -7.25 -4.82 -1.28
CA LYS A 429 -6.90 -3.47 -0.81
C LYS A 429 -5.40 -3.19 -0.69
N ALA A 430 -4.52 -4.16 -0.96
CA ALA A 430 -3.08 -3.91 -0.94
C ALA A 430 -2.71 -2.78 -1.90
N TYR A 431 -1.89 -1.85 -1.41
CA TYR A 431 -1.32 -0.78 -2.21
C TYR A 431 -0.48 -1.39 -3.33
N ASN A 432 -0.71 -0.95 -4.57
CA ASN A 432 0.06 -1.38 -5.72
C ASN A 432 0.60 -0.19 -6.51
N SER A 433 1.79 -0.36 -7.07
CA SER A 433 2.44 0.64 -7.91
C SER A 433 2.41 0.27 -9.40
N SER A 434 2.19 -1.01 -9.77
CA SER A 434 2.06 -1.40 -11.19
C SER A 434 1.30 -2.70 -11.52
N ALA A 435 1.12 -3.66 -10.61
CA ALA A 435 0.35 -4.89 -10.89
C ALA A 435 -1.11 -4.71 -10.47
N THR A 436 -2.01 -4.51 -11.44
CA THR A 436 -3.43 -4.22 -11.19
C THR A 436 -4.30 -5.45 -11.00
N ASP A 437 -3.84 -6.63 -11.42
CA ASP A 437 -4.63 -7.85 -11.35
C ASP A 437 -4.84 -8.30 -9.88
N PRO A 438 -6.10 -8.49 -9.42
CA PRO A 438 -6.40 -8.98 -8.07
C PRO A 438 -5.73 -10.31 -7.71
N ILE A 439 -5.47 -11.18 -8.70
CA ILE A 439 -4.85 -12.49 -8.48
C ILE A 439 -3.43 -12.34 -7.94
N ASN A 440 -2.67 -11.37 -8.46
CA ASN A 440 -1.33 -11.09 -7.96
C ASN A 440 -1.37 -10.74 -6.47
N LYS A 441 -2.33 -9.92 -6.05
CA LYS A 441 -2.50 -9.54 -4.63
C LYS A 441 -2.85 -10.74 -3.75
N ALA A 442 -3.70 -11.65 -4.25
CA ALA A 442 -4.02 -12.90 -3.57
C ALA A 442 -2.78 -13.79 -3.40
N CYS A 443 -1.93 -13.90 -4.43
CA CYS A 443 -0.65 -14.58 -4.35
C CYS A 443 0.27 -13.96 -3.29
N TRP A 444 0.36 -12.62 -3.22
CA TRP A 444 1.19 -11.94 -2.21
C TRP A 444 0.76 -12.23 -0.78
N ALA A 445 -0.53 -12.40 -0.53
CA ALA A 445 -1.05 -12.73 0.79
C ALA A 445 -0.84 -14.20 1.16
N CYS A 446 -1.11 -15.13 0.24
CA CYS A 446 -1.00 -16.55 0.51
C CYS A 446 0.46 -17.04 0.59
N HIS A 447 1.31 -16.57 -0.33
CA HIS A 447 2.71 -16.98 -0.46
C HIS A 447 3.68 -16.00 0.21
N GLY A 448 3.15 -15.05 1.00
CA GLY A 448 3.89 -13.89 1.44
C GLY A 448 3.32 -13.15 2.65
N ASP A 449 3.71 -11.87 2.78
CA ASP A 449 3.25 -10.96 3.82
C ASP A 449 2.10 -10.03 3.38
N GLY A 450 1.63 -10.16 2.14
CA GLY A 450 0.56 -9.36 1.54
C GLY A 450 1.01 -8.03 0.93
N THR A 451 2.28 -7.64 1.07
CA THR A 451 2.83 -6.44 0.43
C THR A 451 3.28 -6.72 -1.00
N GLU A 452 3.30 -5.68 -1.87
CA GLU A 452 3.79 -5.81 -3.25
C GLU A 452 5.27 -6.24 -3.25
N PRO A 453 5.60 -7.45 -3.76
CA PRO A 453 6.96 -7.94 -3.72
C PRO A 453 7.85 -7.34 -4.80
N SER A 454 9.13 -7.19 -4.51
CA SER A 454 10.17 -6.95 -5.52
C SER A 454 10.65 -8.25 -6.22
N GLY A 455 10.38 -9.41 -5.63
CA GLY A 455 10.76 -10.75 -6.11
C GLY A 455 10.03 -11.87 -5.34
N HIS A 456 10.43 -13.14 -5.48
CA HIS A 456 9.81 -14.21 -4.69
C HIS A 456 10.05 -13.97 -3.19
N GLN A 457 8.98 -13.86 -2.41
CA GLN A 457 9.04 -13.56 -0.98
C GLN A 457 9.56 -14.75 -0.17
N ALA A 458 10.12 -14.56 1.02
CA ALA A 458 10.72 -15.63 1.83
C ALA A 458 9.77 -16.82 2.15
N GLY A 459 8.45 -16.63 2.04
CA GLY A 459 7.40 -17.64 2.25
C GLY A 459 6.87 -18.33 0.99
N TYR A 460 7.41 -18.05 -0.20
CA TYR A 460 6.75 -18.47 -1.46
C TYR A 460 6.59 -19.99 -1.62
N LYS A 461 7.52 -20.77 -1.06
CA LYS A 461 7.49 -22.25 -1.05
C LYS A 461 6.65 -22.86 0.08
N SER A 462 6.22 -22.02 1.02
CA SER A 462 5.47 -22.43 2.22
C SER A 462 4.21 -21.57 2.32
N PRO A 463 3.23 -21.76 1.42
CA PRO A 463 1.99 -20.99 1.47
C PRO A 463 1.30 -21.13 2.83
N ARG A 464 0.61 -20.07 3.23
CA ARG A 464 -0.16 -20.04 4.48
C ARG A 464 -1.19 -21.17 4.49
N LYS A 465 -1.30 -21.85 5.63
CA LYS A 465 -2.23 -22.97 5.77
C LYS A 465 -3.66 -22.46 5.94
N CYS A 466 -4.60 -23.23 5.42
CA CYS A 466 -6.03 -22.95 5.60
C CYS A 466 -6.49 -23.21 7.05
N ASP A 467 -5.86 -24.18 7.72
CA ASP A 467 -6.03 -24.49 9.15
C ASP A 467 -4.87 -23.85 9.96
N SER A 468 -5.04 -23.67 11.29
CA SER A 468 -4.02 -23.16 12.23
C SER A 468 -3.94 -21.64 12.49
N SER A 469 -4.92 -20.84 12.08
CA SER A 469 -4.94 -19.37 12.30
C SER A 469 -3.95 -18.53 11.47
N ASP A 470 -3.33 -19.09 10.42
CA ASP A 470 -2.39 -18.36 9.54
C ASP A 470 -3.08 -17.30 8.66
N CYS A 471 -4.34 -17.57 8.27
CA CYS A 471 -5.28 -16.63 7.65
C CYS A 471 -6.66 -16.77 8.33
N HIS A 472 -7.26 -17.95 8.30
CA HIS A 472 -8.58 -18.19 8.92
C HIS A 472 -8.44 -18.52 10.42
N SER A 473 -8.52 -17.49 11.27
CA SER A 473 -8.55 -17.61 12.74
C SER A 473 -9.90 -17.20 13.33
N LEU A 474 -10.24 -17.57 14.57
CA LEU A 474 -11.47 -17.07 15.21
C LEU A 474 -11.42 -15.57 15.56
N SER A 475 -10.24 -14.94 15.48
CA SER A 475 -9.99 -13.60 16.07
C SER A 475 -9.48 -12.53 15.12
N GLN A 476 -9.14 -12.85 13.87
CA GLN A 476 -8.63 -11.86 12.91
C GLN A 476 -8.75 -12.35 11.45
N SER A 477 -9.15 -11.45 10.56
CA SER A 477 -8.86 -11.54 9.11
C SER A 477 -7.59 -10.72 8.85
N VAL A 478 -6.57 -11.33 8.26
CA VAL A 478 -5.26 -10.70 8.00
C VAL A 478 -5.26 -9.94 6.66
N TYR A 479 -5.92 -10.49 5.63
CA TYR A 479 -5.89 -10.03 4.24
C TYR A 479 -7.28 -9.90 3.60
N ASN A 480 -8.32 -9.65 4.40
CA ASN A 480 -9.72 -9.55 3.96
C ASN A 480 -10.31 -10.88 3.44
N GLU A 481 -9.76 -12.00 3.91
CA GLU A 481 -10.35 -13.33 3.77
C GLU A 481 -11.64 -13.47 4.58
N LYS A 482 -12.56 -14.30 4.09
CA LYS A 482 -13.76 -14.65 4.87
C LYS A 482 -13.37 -15.59 6.01
N MET A 483 -13.89 -15.33 7.19
CA MET A 483 -13.57 -16.13 8.38
C MET A 483 -14.38 -17.42 8.44
N VAL A 484 -13.74 -18.50 8.89
CA VAL A 484 -14.35 -19.82 9.10
C VAL A 484 -14.54 -20.03 10.61
N TYR A 485 -15.79 -20.18 11.04
CA TYR A 485 -16.14 -20.17 12.47
C TYR A 485 -16.53 -21.54 13.04
N SER A 486 -16.83 -22.53 12.21
CA SER A 486 -17.16 -23.89 12.63
C SER A 486 -16.87 -24.89 11.50
N HIS A 487 -16.91 -26.20 11.79
CA HIS A 487 -16.68 -27.29 10.83
C HIS A 487 -15.30 -27.27 10.16
N PHE A 488 -14.25 -27.08 10.96
CA PHE A 488 -12.86 -27.24 10.51
C PHE A 488 -12.05 -28.07 11.51
N ARG A 489 -10.86 -28.50 11.06
CA ARG A 489 -10.00 -29.37 11.84
C ARG A 489 -9.52 -28.68 13.12
N ASN A 490 -9.64 -29.37 14.25
CA ASN A 490 -9.26 -28.87 15.58
C ASN A 490 -9.97 -27.58 16.04
N ALA A 491 -11.20 -27.29 15.57
CA ALA A 491 -11.98 -26.13 16.02
C ALA A 491 -12.12 -26.05 17.56
N SER A 492 -12.18 -27.22 18.24
CA SER A 492 -12.21 -27.33 19.70
C SER A 492 -10.88 -27.05 20.42
N SER A 493 -9.75 -27.10 19.69
CA SER A 493 -8.40 -26.94 20.26
C SER A 493 -7.86 -25.52 20.17
N ASN A 494 -8.54 -24.63 19.44
CA ASN A 494 -8.25 -23.20 19.49
C ASN A 494 -8.70 -22.69 20.85
N SER A 495 -7.74 -22.37 21.72
CA SER A 495 -7.96 -21.70 23.00
C SER A 495 -8.89 -20.51 22.80
N ASN A 496 -10.17 -20.67 23.16
CA ASN A 496 -11.19 -19.63 23.17
C ASN A 496 -11.12 -18.94 24.53
N PRO A 497 -10.27 -17.90 24.72
CA PRO A 497 -10.04 -17.33 26.02
C PRO A 497 -11.27 -16.47 26.35
N GLY A 498 -12.15 -16.98 27.21
CA GLY A 498 -13.39 -16.29 27.59
C GLY A 498 -14.68 -16.81 26.95
N ASN A 499 -14.64 -17.96 26.26
CA ASN A 499 -15.82 -18.69 25.78
C ASN A 499 -16.83 -17.83 25.00
N SER A 500 -16.36 -17.05 24.01
CA SER A 500 -17.22 -16.09 23.30
C SER A 500 -18.13 -16.76 22.25
N THR A 501 -17.66 -17.77 21.51
CA THR A 501 -18.50 -18.53 20.55
C THR A 501 -18.80 -19.95 21.05
N ASN A 502 -20.09 -20.31 21.21
CA ASN A 502 -20.56 -21.61 21.70
C ASN A 502 -20.60 -22.73 20.63
N TYR A 503 -19.94 -22.57 19.47
CA TYR A 503 -20.16 -23.44 18.30
C TYR A 503 -18.87 -24.09 17.76
N ASN A 504 -18.22 -24.92 18.56
CA ASN A 504 -16.99 -25.65 18.15
C ASN A 504 -17.30 -27.04 17.56
N VAL A 505 -17.87 -27.09 16.34
CA VAL A 505 -17.99 -28.37 15.61
C VAL A 505 -16.65 -28.65 14.92
N THR A 506 -15.95 -29.67 15.39
CA THR A 506 -14.61 -30.06 14.92
C THR A 506 -14.70 -31.21 13.92
N THR A 507 -13.98 -31.09 12.80
CA THR A 507 -13.81 -32.18 11.82
C THR A 507 -12.47 -32.89 12.02
N SER A 508 -12.38 -34.15 11.60
CA SER A 508 -11.09 -34.87 11.51
C SER A 508 -10.31 -34.52 10.25
N ALA A 509 -11.02 -34.12 9.19
CA ALA A 509 -10.48 -33.73 7.88
C ALA A 509 -10.22 -32.21 7.79
N GLY A 510 -9.17 -31.83 7.07
CA GLY A 510 -8.86 -30.41 6.76
C GLY A 510 -9.75 -29.85 5.65
N CYS A 511 -9.78 -28.52 5.51
CA CYS A 511 -10.65 -27.83 4.56
C CYS A 511 -10.50 -28.34 3.12
N GLN A 512 -9.27 -28.68 2.71
CA GLN A 512 -8.95 -29.11 1.35
C GLN A 512 -9.56 -30.48 1.01
N VAL A 513 -9.78 -31.35 2.00
CA VAL A 513 -10.38 -32.67 1.77
C VAL A 513 -11.85 -32.54 1.40
N CYS A 514 -12.57 -31.62 2.06
CA CYS A 514 -13.99 -31.41 1.79
C CYS A 514 -14.17 -30.58 0.52
N HIS A 515 -13.44 -29.48 0.37
CA HIS A 515 -13.66 -28.54 -0.73
C HIS A 515 -13.07 -28.98 -2.09
N ILE A 516 -12.39 -30.14 -2.16
CA ILE A 516 -11.87 -30.68 -3.43
C ILE A 516 -12.99 -30.97 -4.45
N ASN A 517 -14.21 -31.20 -3.98
CA ASN A 517 -15.38 -31.45 -4.81
C ASN A 517 -16.13 -30.16 -5.22
N SER A 518 -15.75 -29.00 -4.66
CA SER A 518 -16.25 -27.68 -5.06
C SER A 518 -15.16 -26.87 -5.76
N VAL A 519 -14.41 -27.44 -6.72
CA VAL A 519 -13.38 -26.70 -7.47
C VAL A 519 -13.87 -26.33 -8.87
N VAL A 520 -13.56 -25.10 -9.31
CA VAL A 520 -13.97 -24.54 -10.61
C VAL A 520 -13.26 -25.26 -11.78
N THR A 521 -12.04 -25.75 -11.56
CA THR A 521 -11.28 -26.53 -12.53
C THR A 521 -10.40 -27.56 -11.82
N LYS A 522 -10.01 -28.62 -12.54
CA LYS A 522 -9.05 -29.63 -12.09
C LYS A 522 -7.81 -29.52 -12.97
N ASP A 523 -6.69 -29.13 -12.37
CA ASP A 523 -5.38 -29.25 -13.00
C ASP A 523 -4.84 -30.68 -12.85
N ASN A 524 -3.82 -31.03 -13.63
CA ASN A 524 -3.19 -32.36 -13.62
C ASN A 524 -2.39 -32.68 -12.34
N ASP A 525 -2.47 -31.87 -11.29
CA ASP A 525 -1.70 -32.02 -10.06
C ASP A 525 -2.61 -32.53 -8.91
N PRO A 526 -2.34 -33.70 -8.31
CA PRO A 526 -3.27 -34.35 -7.39
C PRO A 526 -3.19 -33.84 -5.94
N GLU A 527 -2.56 -32.69 -5.68
CA GLU A 527 -2.36 -32.18 -4.32
C GLU A 527 -3.40 -31.14 -3.86
N LEU A 528 -3.54 -31.07 -2.53
CA LEU A 528 -4.49 -30.26 -1.75
C LEU A 528 -4.50 -28.75 -2.10
N ALA A 529 -3.52 -28.25 -2.87
CA ALA A 529 -3.42 -26.86 -3.33
C ALA A 529 -4.51 -26.47 -4.34
N VAL A 530 -5.09 -27.44 -5.07
CA VAL A 530 -6.18 -27.20 -6.05
C VAL A 530 -7.37 -26.49 -5.39
N VAL A 531 -7.68 -26.80 -4.13
CA VAL A 531 -8.75 -26.11 -3.39
C VAL A 531 -8.40 -24.65 -3.11
N SER A 532 -7.16 -24.36 -2.74
CA SER A 532 -6.72 -23.00 -2.41
C SER A 532 -6.69 -22.09 -3.64
N HIS A 533 -6.34 -22.64 -4.81
CA HIS A 533 -6.35 -21.93 -6.09
C HIS A 533 -7.75 -21.85 -6.72
N TYR A 534 -8.50 -22.95 -6.73
CA TYR A 534 -9.69 -23.11 -7.57
C TYR A 534 -10.98 -23.38 -6.80
N GLY A 535 -11.00 -23.22 -5.47
CA GLY A 535 -12.23 -23.37 -4.68
C GLY A 535 -13.34 -22.46 -5.23
N SER A 536 -14.50 -23.04 -5.52
CA SER A 536 -15.64 -22.40 -6.16
C SER A 536 -16.47 -21.58 -5.16
N LYS A 537 -17.06 -20.48 -5.65
CA LYS A 537 -18.09 -19.73 -4.90
C LYS A 537 -19.48 -20.33 -5.05
N ASP A 538 -19.66 -21.11 -6.10
CA ASP A 538 -20.91 -21.76 -6.48
C ASP A 538 -20.80 -23.25 -6.14
N GLU A 539 -21.93 -23.92 -5.86
CA GLU A 539 -21.96 -25.36 -5.52
C GLU A 539 -21.17 -25.74 -4.25
N LEU A 540 -21.09 -24.82 -3.29
CA LEU A 540 -20.56 -25.10 -1.97
C LEU A 540 -21.51 -26.03 -1.20
N VAL A 541 -20.96 -27.05 -0.54
CA VAL A 541 -21.72 -27.84 0.42
C VAL A 541 -22.24 -26.95 1.55
N ASP A 542 -23.53 -27.06 1.85
CA ASP A 542 -24.08 -26.47 3.07
C ASP A 542 -23.63 -27.30 4.27
N SER A 543 -22.52 -26.90 4.88
CA SER A 543 -21.94 -27.56 6.05
C SER A 543 -22.82 -27.49 7.30
N PHE A 544 -23.88 -26.67 7.29
CA PHE A 544 -24.91 -26.66 8.33
C PHE A 544 -25.99 -27.72 8.08
N ASN A 545 -26.14 -28.22 6.86
CA ASN A 545 -27.00 -29.35 6.57
C ASN A 545 -26.30 -30.66 6.97
N CYS A 546 -26.26 -30.92 8.28
CA CYS A 546 -25.61 -32.10 8.85
C CYS A 546 -26.09 -33.42 8.21
N ARG A 547 -27.31 -33.47 7.64
CA ARG A 547 -27.83 -34.68 6.99
C ARG A 547 -27.08 -35.04 5.73
N TYR A 548 -26.65 -34.03 4.97
CA TYR A 548 -26.03 -34.23 3.66
C TYR A 548 -24.78 -35.12 3.76
N CYS A 549 -23.89 -34.84 4.72
CA CYS A 549 -22.67 -35.64 4.91
C CYS A 549 -22.81 -36.82 5.89
N HIS A 550 -23.75 -36.79 6.86
CA HIS A 550 -23.78 -37.79 7.94
C HIS A 550 -24.79 -38.94 7.77
N ILE A 551 -25.60 -38.94 6.70
CA ILE A 551 -26.62 -39.97 6.44
C ILE A 551 -26.32 -40.77 5.18
N ASP A 552 -25.85 -40.09 4.13
CA ASP A 552 -25.49 -40.70 2.86
C ASP A 552 -24.00 -41.05 2.84
N LYS A 553 -23.69 -42.28 2.41
CA LYS A 553 -22.32 -42.81 2.41
C LYS A 553 -21.46 -42.16 1.34
N ASP A 554 -22.01 -41.91 0.17
CA ASP A 554 -21.25 -41.37 -0.95
C ASP A 554 -20.92 -39.91 -0.64
N ASN A 555 -21.89 -39.13 -0.16
CA ASN A 555 -21.64 -37.78 0.35
C ASN A 555 -20.69 -37.77 1.57
N SER A 556 -20.78 -38.75 2.47
CA SER A 556 -19.83 -38.87 3.60
C SER A 556 -18.39 -38.98 3.10
N ILE A 557 -18.15 -39.84 2.11
CA ILE A 557 -16.82 -40.04 1.49
C ILE A 557 -16.39 -38.77 0.75
N ASP A 558 -17.29 -38.19 -0.04
CA ASP A 558 -17.03 -36.98 -0.82
C ASP A 558 -16.72 -35.75 0.05
N TRP A 559 -17.22 -35.69 1.28
CA TRP A 559 -17.07 -34.52 2.16
C TRP A 559 -16.30 -34.83 3.45
N GLY A 560 -15.19 -35.56 3.31
CA GLY A 560 -14.20 -35.72 4.39
C GLY A 560 -14.46 -36.88 5.36
N ASP A 561 -15.04 -37.97 4.86
CA ASP A 561 -15.38 -39.19 5.60
C ASP A 561 -16.20 -38.91 6.87
N ALA A 562 -17.20 -38.04 6.74
CA ALA A 562 -18.05 -37.63 7.84
C ALA A 562 -18.69 -38.86 8.51
N MET A 563 -18.58 -38.99 9.84
CA MET A 563 -19.06 -40.19 10.53
C MET A 563 -20.55 -40.44 10.26
N LEU A 564 -20.87 -41.56 9.61
CA LEU A 564 -22.25 -41.95 9.34
C LEU A 564 -22.99 -42.26 10.63
N ILE A 565 -24.14 -41.63 10.83
CA ILE A 565 -25.01 -41.85 12.00
C ILE A 565 -25.47 -43.33 12.09
N ASN A 566 -25.37 -44.07 10.99
CA ASN A 566 -25.77 -45.47 10.88
C ASN A 566 -24.62 -46.48 11.06
N ARG A 567 -23.35 -46.07 11.14
CA ARG A 567 -22.21 -46.98 11.29
C ARG A 567 -22.10 -47.49 12.75
N ASN A 568 -21.91 -48.80 12.93
CA ASN A 568 -21.68 -49.55 14.18
C ASN A 568 -22.82 -49.56 15.23
N ARG A 569 -23.83 -50.44 15.08
CA ARG A 569 -24.96 -50.56 16.02
C ARG A 569 -25.34 -52.01 16.39
N THR A 570 -24.39 -52.78 16.92
CA THR A 570 -24.63 -54.13 17.47
C THR A 570 -25.23 -54.15 18.89
N ALA A 571 -25.54 -53.00 19.49
CA ALA A 571 -26.07 -52.94 20.87
C ALA A 571 -27.60 -52.80 20.92
N LEU A 572 -28.26 -53.70 21.64
CA LEU A 572 -29.69 -53.61 21.98
C LEU A 572 -29.93 -52.63 23.14
N ILE A 573 -31.12 -52.03 23.23
CA ILE A 573 -31.58 -51.14 24.32
C ILE A 573 -32.87 -51.68 24.95
N GLU A 574 -32.99 -51.56 26.28
CA GLU A 574 -34.16 -51.99 27.06
C GLU A 574 -35.44 -51.25 26.67
N LEU A 575 -36.55 -51.99 26.62
CA LEU A 575 -37.90 -51.44 26.52
C LEU A 575 -38.31 -50.85 27.88
N GLU A 576 -38.54 -49.53 27.92
CA GLU A 576 -38.98 -48.74 29.08
C GLU A 576 -38.05 -48.80 30.32
N LYS A 577 -37.06 -47.88 30.35
CA LYS A 577 -35.98 -47.82 31.38
C LYS A 577 -36.44 -47.75 32.83
N GLU A 578 -37.62 -47.17 33.10
CA GLU A 578 -38.06 -46.83 34.46
C GLU A 578 -38.90 -47.94 35.13
N GLN A 579 -39.61 -48.76 34.35
CA GLN A 579 -40.59 -49.70 34.89
C GLN A 579 -40.30 -51.18 34.56
N LYS A 580 -39.36 -51.46 33.64
CA LYS A 580 -38.89 -52.81 33.23
C LYS A 580 -39.98 -53.78 32.75
N LYS A 581 -41.24 -53.36 32.61
CA LYS A 581 -42.37 -54.26 32.34
C LYS A 581 -43.51 -53.56 31.60
N LEU A 582 -43.70 -53.91 30.33
CA LEU A 582 -44.81 -53.45 29.50
C LEU A 582 -45.97 -54.45 29.58
N SER A 583 -47.21 -53.96 29.53
CA SER A 583 -48.41 -54.81 29.52
C SER A 583 -49.24 -54.57 28.26
N VAL A 584 -49.77 -55.64 27.65
CA VAL A 584 -50.68 -55.55 26.50
C VAL A 584 -51.88 -56.48 26.71
N ALA A 585 -53.10 -55.95 26.52
CA ALA A 585 -54.32 -56.73 26.65
C ALA A 585 -54.75 -57.39 25.32
N GLU A 586 -55.57 -58.43 25.41
CA GLU A 586 -56.12 -59.13 24.25
C GLU A 586 -56.86 -58.16 23.32
N GLY A 587 -56.52 -58.20 22.03
CA GLY A 587 -57.03 -57.31 21.00
C GLY A 587 -56.28 -55.98 20.87
N GLU A 588 -55.43 -55.61 21.84
CA GLU A 588 -54.65 -54.37 21.79
C GLU A 588 -53.32 -54.54 21.06
N LYS A 589 -52.83 -53.42 20.51
CA LYS A 589 -51.50 -53.30 19.91
C LYS A 589 -50.63 -52.40 20.77
N ILE A 590 -49.41 -52.81 21.03
CA ILE A 590 -48.41 -52.01 21.73
C ILE A 590 -47.21 -51.75 20.83
N TYR A 591 -46.71 -50.52 20.84
CA TYR A 591 -45.59 -50.11 20.01
C TYR A 591 -44.27 -50.51 20.67
N LEU A 592 -43.44 -51.28 19.95
CA LEU A 592 -42.14 -51.74 20.41
C LEU A 592 -40.97 -50.84 19.95
N GLY A 593 -41.20 -49.91 19.03
CA GLY A 593 -40.15 -49.08 18.41
C GLY A 593 -39.81 -49.48 16.98
N GLU A 594 -39.17 -48.58 16.22
CA GLU A 594 -38.71 -48.82 14.84
C GLU A 594 -39.80 -49.34 13.88
N GLY A 595 -41.04 -48.88 14.06
CA GLY A 595 -42.18 -49.33 13.26
C GLY A 595 -42.78 -50.67 13.71
N TYR A 596 -42.19 -51.34 14.70
CA TYR A 596 -42.68 -52.63 15.20
C TYR A 596 -43.83 -52.48 16.20
N TYR A 597 -44.88 -53.25 16.00
CA TYR A 597 -46.02 -53.35 16.92
C TYR A 597 -46.26 -54.80 17.30
N LEU A 598 -46.47 -55.05 18.59
CA LEU A 598 -46.90 -56.34 19.10
C LEU A 598 -48.41 -56.29 19.32
N LYS A 599 -49.15 -57.24 18.77
CA LYS A 599 -50.56 -57.46 19.07
C LYS A 599 -50.72 -58.75 19.86
N LEU A 600 -51.43 -58.70 20.99
CA LEU A 600 -51.90 -59.90 21.65
C LEU A 600 -53.23 -60.33 21.02
N VAL A 601 -53.25 -61.48 20.36
CA VAL A 601 -54.45 -61.99 19.69
C VAL A 601 -55.36 -62.68 20.72
N GLU A 602 -54.82 -63.66 21.43
CA GLU A 602 -55.52 -64.42 22.46
C GLU A 602 -54.53 -65.11 23.43
N ILE A 603 -54.99 -65.43 24.63
CA ILE A 603 -54.29 -66.33 25.55
C ILE A 603 -55.03 -67.68 25.56
N THR A 604 -54.37 -68.71 25.03
CA THR A 604 -54.98 -70.03 24.88
C THR A 604 -55.26 -70.70 26.22
N ALA A 605 -56.46 -71.27 26.36
CA ALA A 605 -56.93 -71.83 27.63
C ALA A 605 -56.31 -73.18 28.02
N THR A 606 -55.61 -73.85 27.09
CA THR A 606 -55.18 -75.24 27.22
C THR A 606 -53.66 -75.42 27.34
N ARG A 607 -52.86 -74.37 27.11
CA ARG A 607 -51.39 -74.47 27.01
C ARG A 607 -50.58 -73.37 27.70
N ASP A 608 -51.23 -72.43 28.40
CA ASP A 608 -50.57 -71.25 28.97
C ASP A 608 -49.66 -70.54 27.94
N GLU A 609 -50.19 -70.36 26.73
CA GLU A 609 -49.50 -69.75 25.58
C GLU A 609 -50.27 -68.50 25.13
N ALA A 610 -49.54 -67.40 24.92
CA ALA A 610 -50.04 -66.18 24.31
C ALA A 610 -49.75 -66.17 22.81
N LEU A 611 -50.80 -66.09 22.00
CA LEU A 611 -50.66 -65.91 20.55
C LEU A 611 -50.38 -64.43 20.27
N ILE A 612 -49.18 -64.15 19.78
CA ILE A 612 -48.72 -62.81 19.45
C ILE A 612 -48.53 -62.65 17.94
N GLN A 613 -48.82 -61.45 17.45
CA GLN A 613 -48.48 -61.03 16.09
C GLN A 613 -47.54 -59.84 16.16
N LEU A 614 -46.40 -59.92 15.49
CA LEU A 614 -45.47 -58.82 15.30
C LEU A 614 -45.73 -58.18 13.93
N PHE A 615 -45.92 -56.86 13.92
CA PHE A 615 -46.08 -56.05 12.73
C PHE A 615 -44.88 -55.12 12.57
N ASN A 616 -44.51 -54.76 11.34
CA ASN A 616 -43.67 -53.61 11.02
C ASN A 616 -44.47 -52.67 10.10
N GLY A 617 -44.85 -51.50 10.60
CA GLY A 617 -45.87 -50.66 9.99
C GLY A 617 -47.23 -51.36 9.97
N GLU A 618 -47.81 -51.51 8.78
CA GLU A 618 -49.07 -52.24 8.59
C GLU A 618 -48.86 -53.73 8.24
N ARG A 619 -47.63 -54.13 7.90
CA ARG A 619 -47.32 -55.49 7.46
C ARG A 619 -47.05 -56.39 8.67
N MET A 620 -47.76 -57.52 8.76
CA MET A 620 -47.41 -58.59 9.70
C MET A 620 -46.07 -59.20 9.25
N VAL A 621 -45.10 -59.22 10.16
CA VAL A 621 -43.75 -59.75 9.92
C VAL A 621 -43.49 -61.08 10.63
N ASP A 622 -44.23 -61.36 11.70
CA ASP A 622 -44.17 -62.64 12.40
C ASP A 622 -45.46 -62.90 13.18
N GLU A 623 -45.79 -64.18 13.40
CA GLU A 623 -46.91 -64.64 14.24
C GLU A 623 -46.49 -65.92 14.95
N THR A 624 -46.61 -65.94 16.28
CA THR A 624 -46.15 -67.09 17.07
C THR A 624 -46.85 -67.19 18.42
N SER A 625 -46.87 -68.41 18.97
CA SER A 625 -47.34 -68.67 20.33
C SER A 625 -46.17 -68.71 21.29
N LEU A 626 -46.23 -67.93 22.36
CA LEU A 626 -45.16 -67.83 23.36
C LEU A 626 -45.65 -68.23 24.75
N GLN A 627 -44.82 -69.02 25.43
CA GLN A 627 -45.00 -69.37 26.84
C GLN A 627 -44.27 -68.36 27.74
N GLN A 628 -44.75 -68.22 28.98
CA GLN A 628 -44.08 -67.41 30.00
C GLN A 628 -42.64 -67.89 30.25
N GLY A 629 -41.69 -66.96 30.32
CA GLY A 629 -40.26 -67.24 30.53
C GLY A 629 -39.48 -67.69 29.29
N ARG A 630 -40.12 -67.82 28.12
CA ARG A 630 -39.44 -68.14 26.86
C ARG A 630 -39.06 -66.86 26.12
N LEU A 631 -37.77 -66.72 25.81
CA LEU A 631 -37.26 -65.61 25.01
C LEU A 631 -37.73 -65.75 23.56
N TYR A 632 -38.43 -64.75 23.09
CA TYR A 632 -38.76 -64.52 21.70
C TYR A 632 -37.71 -63.61 21.07
N GLU A 633 -37.20 -64.00 19.90
CA GLU A 633 -36.20 -63.24 19.15
C GLU A 633 -36.62 -63.18 17.69
N TYR A 634 -36.88 -61.97 17.21
CA TYR A 634 -37.16 -61.71 15.81
C TYR A 634 -35.93 -61.08 15.15
N GLU A 635 -35.42 -61.74 14.11
CA GLU A 635 -34.32 -61.26 13.28
C GLU A 635 -34.87 -60.66 11.99
N ALA A 636 -34.38 -59.47 11.64
CA ALA A 636 -34.70 -58.84 10.36
C ALA A 636 -33.48 -58.86 9.45
N GLU A 637 -33.72 -58.97 8.14
CA GLU A 637 -32.71 -58.78 7.12
C GLU A 637 -32.39 -57.29 7.00
N LEU A 638 -31.22 -56.90 7.49
CA LEU A 638 -30.66 -55.56 7.35
C LEU A 638 -29.71 -55.56 6.16
N THR A 639 -30.07 -54.81 5.13
CA THR A 639 -29.19 -54.58 3.98
C THR A 639 -28.42 -53.30 4.20
N ILE A 640 -27.11 -53.42 4.36
CA ILE A 640 -26.16 -52.31 4.46
C ILE A 640 -25.14 -52.54 3.35
N ASP A 641 -24.92 -51.54 2.48
CA ASP A 641 -23.94 -51.63 1.39
C ASP A 641 -24.14 -52.85 0.46
N ASN A 642 -25.39 -53.14 0.04
CA ASN A 642 -25.75 -54.32 -0.77
C ASN A 642 -25.40 -55.69 -0.13
N SER A 643 -24.99 -55.71 1.15
CA SER A 643 -24.80 -56.91 1.95
C SER A 643 -26.00 -57.08 2.89
N THR A 644 -26.74 -58.16 2.74
CA THR A 644 -27.89 -58.49 3.60
C THR A 644 -27.44 -59.39 4.75
N THR A 645 -27.57 -58.90 5.98
CA THR A 645 -27.26 -59.67 7.20
C THR A 645 -28.51 -59.79 8.07
N ARG A 646 -28.81 -61.01 8.53
CA ARG A 646 -29.85 -61.24 9.53
C ARG A 646 -29.35 -60.82 10.90
N THR A 647 -30.04 -59.87 11.51
CA THR A 647 -29.67 -59.31 12.81
C THR A 647 -30.88 -59.33 13.73
N PRO A 648 -30.74 -59.73 15.01
CA PRO A 648 -31.84 -59.69 15.96
C PRO A 648 -32.28 -58.25 16.23
N VAL A 649 -33.54 -57.95 15.95
CA VAL A 649 -34.10 -56.60 16.07
C VAL A 649 -35.04 -56.41 17.24
N ILE A 650 -35.73 -57.47 17.66
CA ILE A 650 -36.66 -57.49 18.81
C ILE A 650 -36.35 -58.75 19.62
N LYS A 651 -36.13 -58.58 20.93
CA LYS A 651 -36.06 -59.67 21.91
C LYS A 651 -37.09 -59.42 23.00
N LEU A 652 -38.03 -60.33 23.21
CA LEU A 652 -39.10 -60.20 24.21
C LEU A 652 -39.12 -61.42 25.11
N ASN A 653 -39.40 -61.22 26.39
CA ASN A 653 -39.61 -62.28 27.36
C ASN A 653 -40.91 -61.97 28.11
N ILE A 654 -41.88 -62.89 28.04
CA ILE A 654 -43.14 -62.75 28.78
C ILE A 654 -42.85 -63.05 30.25
N THR A 655 -42.94 -62.02 31.10
CA THR A 655 -42.67 -62.12 32.53
C THR A 655 -43.88 -62.62 33.31
N SER A 656 -45.10 -62.30 32.85
CA SER A 656 -46.36 -62.70 33.48
C SER A 656 -47.47 -62.82 32.45
N MET A 657 -48.43 -63.73 32.67
CA MET A 657 -49.67 -63.81 31.89
C MET A 657 -50.86 -63.83 32.83
N PHE A 658 -51.92 -63.10 32.50
CA PHE A 658 -53.13 -63.03 33.31
C PHE A 658 -54.37 -63.34 32.48
N LYS A 659 -55.25 -64.16 33.04
CA LYS A 659 -56.48 -64.62 32.40
C LYS A 659 -57.70 -64.19 33.23
N GLY A 660 -58.62 -63.44 32.62
CA GLY A 660 -59.84 -62.93 33.24
C GLY A 660 -60.86 -62.51 32.17
N ASN A 661 -61.80 -61.60 32.47
CA ASN A 661 -62.76 -61.07 31.46
C ASN A 661 -62.08 -60.30 30.30
N LYS A 662 -60.81 -59.90 30.48
CA LYS A 662 -59.87 -59.48 29.44
C LYS A 662 -58.51 -60.08 29.79
N GLY A 663 -57.94 -60.93 28.92
CA GLY A 663 -56.58 -61.42 29.12
C GLY A 663 -55.54 -60.34 28.85
N PHE A 664 -54.39 -60.40 29.52
CA PHE A 664 -53.25 -59.55 29.19
C PHE A 664 -51.93 -60.26 29.51
N ILE A 665 -50.87 -59.88 28.80
CA ILE A 665 -49.50 -60.33 29.09
C ILE A 665 -48.65 -59.16 29.55
N GLN A 666 -47.70 -59.44 30.43
CA GLN A 666 -46.63 -58.53 30.81
C GLN A 666 -45.31 -59.08 30.27
N PHE A 667 -44.51 -58.23 29.66
CA PHE A 667 -43.24 -58.63 29.04
C PHE A 667 -42.15 -57.58 29.27
N GLU A 668 -40.92 -58.08 29.29
CA GLU A 668 -39.71 -57.28 29.26
C GLU A 668 -38.98 -57.57 27.94
N GLY A 669 -38.11 -56.68 27.49
CA GLY A 669 -37.41 -56.94 26.24
C GLY A 669 -36.42 -55.87 25.84
N PHE A 670 -35.73 -56.16 24.74
CA PHE A 670 -34.73 -55.31 24.15
C PHE A 670 -35.01 -55.13 22.65
N ARG A 671 -34.65 -53.97 22.12
CA ARG A 671 -34.73 -53.65 20.69
C ARG A 671 -33.41 -53.08 20.18
N ILE A 672 -33.21 -52.99 18.85
CA ILE A 672 -32.00 -52.32 18.33
C ILE A 672 -31.91 -50.87 18.76
N ARG A 673 -30.70 -50.39 19.05
CA ARG A 673 -30.44 -48.99 19.40
C ARG A 673 -30.25 -48.14 18.13
N LYS A 674 -31.29 -47.43 17.69
CA LYS A 674 -31.18 -46.23 16.84
C LYS A 674 -31.20 -44.99 17.74
N VAL A 675 -30.39 -43.96 17.45
CA VAL A 675 -30.48 -42.69 18.21
C VAL A 675 -31.70 -41.88 17.71
N HIS A 676 -32.20 -42.16 16.50
CA HIS A 676 -33.40 -41.56 15.90
C HIS A 676 -34.03 -42.54 14.88
N SER A 677 -35.36 -42.57 14.74
CA SER A 677 -36.05 -43.34 13.71
C SER A 677 -35.94 -42.70 12.32
N GLU A 678 -36.23 -43.47 11.26
CA GLU A 678 -36.15 -42.97 9.88
C GLU A 678 -37.17 -41.84 9.62
N ARG A 679 -38.34 -41.93 10.25
CA ARG A 679 -39.40 -40.91 10.21
C ARG A 679 -39.00 -39.64 10.99
N GLU A 680 -38.30 -39.81 12.11
CA GLU A 680 -37.66 -38.71 12.87
C GLU A 680 -36.35 -38.21 12.22
N SER A 681 -35.90 -38.81 11.13
CA SER A 681 -34.73 -38.34 10.37
C SER A 681 -35.13 -37.71 9.03
N ARG A 682 -36.32 -37.98 8.50
CA ARG A 682 -36.74 -37.37 7.25
C ARG A 682 -37.28 -35.94 7.43
N ASN A 683 -37.80 -35.58 8.61
CA ASN A 683 -38.55 -34.33 8.83
C ASN A 683 -38.12 -33.46 10.04
N ASN A 684 -36.91 -33.60 10.59
CA ASN A 684 -36.72 -33.27 12.01
C ASN A 684 -35.67 -32.20 12.34
N THR A 685 -36.17 -31.04 12.73
CA THR A 685 -35.54 -29.98 13.56
C THR A 685 -34.96 -30.51 14.89
N ASN A 686 -35.32 -31.72 15.34
CA ASN A 686 -34.75 -32.34 16.53
C ASN A 686 -33.28 -32.79 16.38
N CYS A 687 -32.77 -32.98 15.14
CA CYS A 687 -31.34 -33.21 14.91
C CYS A 687 -30.52 -32.00 15.39
N PHE A 688 -30.94 -30.79 15.01
CA PHE A 688 -30.37 -29.53 15.48
C PHE A 688 -30.68 -29.31 16.96
N ALA A 689 -31.91 -29.58 17.41
CA ALA A 689 -32.30 -29.33 18.79
C ALA A 689 -31.47 -30.14 19.79
N CYS A 690 -31.15 -31.41 19.53
CA CYS A 690 -30.40 -32.27 20.46
C CYS A 690 -28.88 -32.04 20.42
N HIS A 691 -28.32 -31.75 19.23
CA HIS A 691 -26.89 -31.42 19.08
C HIS A 691 -26.54 -30.00 19.53
N LEU A 692 -27.50 -29.06 19.50
CA LEU A 692 -27.37 -27.74 20.13
C LEU A 692 -27.76 -27.77 21.62
N SER A 693 -28.73 -28.59 22.04
CA SER A 693 -29.16 -28.67 23.45
C SER A 693 -28.13 -29.32 24.37
N ARG A 694 -27.25 -30.19 23.86
CA ARG A 694 -26.15 -30.72 24.69
C ARG A 694 -25.12 -29.66 25.09
N TYR A 695 -25.24 -28.43 24.61
CA TYR A 695 -24.37 -27.31 24.94
C TYR A 695 -25.06 -26.21 25.77
N SER A 696 -26.33 -26.37 26.19
CA SER A 696 -27.00 -25.50 27.18
C SER A 696 -28.29 -26.16 27.71
N ASP A 697 -28.36 -26.37 29.02
CA ASP A 697 -29.35 -27.27 29.65
C ASP A 697 -30.81 -26.77 29.70
N GLU A 698 -31.13 -25.51 29.38
CA GLU A 698 -32.53 -25.02 29.39
C GLU A 698 -32.75 -23.91 28.34
N LYS A 699 -33.57 -24.16 27.30
CA LYS A 699 -33.99 -23.11 26.35
C LYS A 699 -35.03 -22.18 27.00
N LYS A 700 -34.57 -21.12 27.66
CA LYS A 700 -35.41 -20.04 28.21
C LYS A 700 -35.61 -18.91 27.21
N ARG A 701 -36.82 -18.34 27.19
CA ARG A 701 -37.19 -17.13 26.44
C ARG A 701 -37.37 -15.98 27.42
N PHE A 702 -36.96 -14.78 27.01
CA PHE A 702 -37.08 -13.57 27.81
C PHE A 702 -37.66 -12.43 26.97
N ILE A 703 -38.24 -11.44 27.62
CA ILE A 703 -38.70 -10.18 27.01
C ILE A 703 -38.20 -9.00 27.84
N VAL A 704 -37.76 -7.95 27.17
CA VAL A 704 -37.35 -6.68 27.77
C VAL A 704 -38.61 -5.89 28.08
N ILE A 705 -38.81 -5.51 29.34
CA ILE A 705 -40.03 -4.81 29.77
C ILE A 705 -39.82 -3.30 29.90
N ASP A 706 -38.60 -2.87 30.20
CA ASP A 706 -38.32 -1.49 30.56
C ASP A 706 -36.83 -1.16 30.45
N ARG A 707 -36.52 0.12 30.26
CA ARG A 707 -35.18 0.68 30.20
C ARG A 707 -35.16 1.99 30.98
N GLU A 708 -34.26 2.10 31.95
CA GLU A 708 -34.11 3.29 32.78
C GLU A 708 -32.81 4.01 32.43
N GLU A 709 -32.94 5.25 31.96
CA GLU A 709 -31.81 6.13 31.64
C GLU A 709 -31.12 6.62 32.92
N LYS A 710 -29.78 6.58 32.95
CA LYS A 710 -28.99 7.15 34.04
C LYS A 710 -28.04 8.21 33.50
N ASP A 711 -28.23 9.47 33.90
CA ASP A 711 -27.50 10.63 33.36
C ASP A 711 -25.96 10.57 33.44
N ASN A 712 -25.37 9.65 34.23
CA ASN A 712 -23.92 9.48 34.40
C ASN A 712 -23.46 8.01 34.55
N SER A 713 -24.29 7.02 34.23
CA SER A 713 -23.92 5.59 34.30
C SER A 713 -24.62 4.79 33.22
N SER A 714 -24.17 3.56 32.95
CA SER A 714 -24.84 2.66 32.00
C SER A 714 -26.33 2.49 32.32
N ASP A 715 -27.19 2.62 31.31
CA ASP A 715 -28.64 2.39 31.43
C ASP A 715 -28.94 1.01 32.03
N LEU A 716 -30.02 0.94 32.81
CA LEU A 716 -30.53 -0.28 33.39
C LEU A 716 -31.62 -0.86 32.48
N ILE A 717 -31.46 -2.13 32.11
CA ILE A 717 -32.41 -2.88 31.29
C ILE A 717 -33.10 -3.91 32.17
N TYR A 718 -34.42 -3.84 32.22
CA TYR A 718 -35.26 -4.76 32.96
C TYR A 718 -35.89 -5.77 32.00
N TYR A 719 -35.79 -7.06 32.33
CA TYR A 719 -36.28 -8.14 31.49
C TYR A 719 -36.89 -9.27 32.34
N THR A 720 -37.73 -10.11 31.74
CA THR A 720 -38.39 -11.22 32.43
C THR A 720 -38.57 -12.42 31.52
N SER A 721 -38.87 -13.59 32.08
CA SER A 721 -39.14 -14.81 31.32
C SER A 721 -40.44 -14.66 30.50
N LEU A 722 -40.39 -15.07 29.23
CA LEU A 722 -41.54 -15.09 28.31
C LEU A 722 -42.07 -16.52 28.16
N PHE A 723 -43.25 -16.78 28.71
CA PHE A 723 -43.87 -18.10 28.68
C PHE A 723 -44.63 -18.36 27.38
N ILE A 724 -45.41 -17.38 26.88
CA ILE A 724 -46.22 -17.48 25.65
C ILE A 724 -46.27 -16.11 24.94
N ASP A 725 -46.26 -16.10 23.61
CA ASP A 725 -46.52 -14.92 22.77
C ASP A 725 -47.19 -15.32 21.45
N PHE A 726 -48.48 -15.05 21.31
CA PHE A 726 -49.29 -15.25 20.10
C PHE A 726 -49.62 -13.92 19.40
N ILE A 727 -49.01 -12.80 19.79
CA ILE A 727 -49.33 -11.47 19.25
C ILE A 727 -48.77 -11.32 17.83
N SER A 728 -49.66 -11.14 16.85
CA SER A 728 -49.29 -11.05 15.43
C SER A 728 -48.34 -9.88 15.10
N GLY A 729 -48.38 -8.77 15.85
CA GLY A 729 -47.52 -7.61 15.65
C GLY A 729 -46.05 -7.82 16.02
N ASN A 730 -45.73 -8.79 16.88
CA ASN A 730 -44.35 -9.13 17.28
C ASN A 730 -43.60 -9.91 16.20
N LYS A 731 -44.27 -10.29 15.10
CA LYS A 731 -43.70 -11.02 13.94
C LYS A 731 -42.50 -10.31 13.32
N SER A 732 -42.49 -8.98 13.25
CA SER A 732 -41.39 -8.21 12.63
C SER A 732 -40.10 -8.17 13.45
N LYS A 733 -40.10 -8.60 14.72
CA LYS A 733 -38.90 -8.69 15.57
C LYS A 733 -38.43 -10.13 15.81
N ILE A 734 -39.26 -11.14 15.51
CA ILE A 734 -39.01 -12.54 15.93
C ILE A 734 -39.05 -13.54 14.75
N TYR A 735 -39.67 -13.21 13.61
CA TYR A 735 -39.94 -14.19 12.55
C TYR A 735 -39.88 -13.59 11.14
N TYR A 736 -38.72 -13.50 10.50
CA TYR A 736 -38.62 -13.48 9.03
C TYR A 736 -37.25 -14.01 8.55
N ALA A 737 -37.23 -15.17 7.89
CA ALA A 737 -36.56 -15.46 6.60
C ALA A 737 -36.19 -16.94 6.36
N ASP A 738 -35.91 -17.76 7.38
CA ASP A 738 -35.36 -19.12 7.14
C ASP A 738 -36.33 -20.28 7.39
N GLU A 739 -37.41 -20.09 8.16
CA GLU A 739 -38.42 -21.15 8.31
C GLU A 739 -39.33 -21.25 7.06
N GLU A 740 -39.46 -20.19 6.26
CA GLU A 740 -40.30 -20.21 5.06
C GLU A 740 -39.60 -20.94 3.89
N ASN A 741 -38.29 -20.79 3.72
CA ASN A 741 -37.54 -21.47 2.64
C ASN A 741 -37.28 -22.96 2.89
N VAL A 742 -37.12 -23.38 4.16
CA VAL A 742 -36.96 -24.80 4.49
C VAL A 742 -38.30 -25.54 4.44
N ILE A 743 -39.42 -24.86 4.70
CA ILE A 743 -40.76 -25.47 4.70
C ILE A 743 -41.43 -25.43 3.31
N THR A 744 -41.18 -24.40 2.47
CA THR A 744 -41.75 -24.36 1.11
C THR A 744 -41.15 -25.40 0.16
N GLN A 745 -39.92 -25.89 0.40
CA GLN A 745 -39.37 -27.01 -0.37
C GLN A 745 -39.88 -28.40 0.07
N LEU A 746 -40.69 -28.49 1.13
CA LEU A 746 -41.22 -29.76 1.68
C LEU A 746 -42.73 -29.95 1.46
N GLN A 747 -43.40 -29.05 0.73
CA GLN A 747 -44.82 -29.19 0.45
C GLN A 747 -45.09 -30.07 -0.77
N ASN A 748 -45.14 -31.38 -0.56
CA ASN A 748 -46.06 -32.28 -1.26
C ASN A 748 -46.24 -33.58 -0.44
N GLY A 749 -47.36 -33.67 0.31
CA GLY A 749 -47.89 -34.97 0.77
C GLY A 749 -48.21 -35.14 2.26
N GLU A 750 -49.08 -34.30 2.79
CA GLU A 750 -50.08 -34.52 3.87
C GLU A 750 -49.69 -35.00 5.30
N ASN A 751 -50.08 -34.10 6.23
CA ASN A 751 -50.59 -34.30 7.60
C ASN A 751 -49.65 -34.83 8.70
N PHE A 752 -48.97 -33.92 9.40
CA PHE A 752 -49.12 -33.68 10.86
C PHE A 752 -48.49 -32.32 11.26
N SER A 753 -49.23 -31.54 12.04
CA SER A 753 -49.00 -30.12 12.38
C SER A 753 -47.97 -29.88 13.49
N SER A 754 -47.14 -28.84 13.38
CA SER A 754 -46.53 -28.17 14.54
C SER A 754 -46.18 -26.68 14.29
N TYR A 755 -47.19 -25.90 13.90
CA TYR A 755 -47.26 -24.51 14.37
C TYR A 755 -47.95 -24.56 15.74
N PRO A 756 -47.52 -23.82 16.79
CA PRO A 756 -48.49 -23.43 17.79
C PRO A 756 -49.53 -22.62 17.01
N ASN A 757 -50.74 -23.16 16.87
CA ASN A 757 -51.85 -22.36 16.35
C ASN A 757 -51.79 -21.03 17.11
N LEU A 758 -51.83 -19.89 16.41
CA LEU A 758 -51.84 -18.52 16.99
C LEU A 758 -53.10 -18.25 17.84
N GLN A 759 -53.75 -19.34 18.23
CA GLN A 759 -55.05 -19.49 18.81
C GLN A 759 -55.00 -20.72 19.72
N LYS A 760 -55.38 -20.56 20.99
CA LYS A 760 -55.59 -21.68 21.92
C LYS A 760 -57.08 -21.99 21.96
N LEU A 761 -57.44 -23.21 21.58
CA LEU A 761 -58.74 -23.78 21.91
C LEU A 761 -58.70 -24.26 23.36
N LEU A 762 -59.62 -23.76 24.18
CA LEU A 762 -59.78 -24.13 25.58
C LEU A 762 -61.20 -24.62 25.81
N LYS A 763 -61.36 -25.87 26.23
CA LYS A 763 -62.67 -26.49 26.48
C LYS A 763 -63.20 -26.16 27.87
N GLU A 764 -64.52 -26.17 28.01
CA GLU A 764 -65.16 -25.98 29.31
C GLU A 764 -64.71 -27.06 30.29
N GLY A 765 -64.27 -26.64 31.48
CA GLY A 765 -63.67 -27.49 32.50
C GLY A 765 -62.19 -27.83 32.28
N GLU A 766 -61.57 -27.46 31.16
CA GLU A 766 -60.15 -27.70 30.87
C GLU A 766 -59.27 -26.69 31.62
N ASN A 767 -58.22 -27.21 32.28
CA ASN A 767 -57.12 -26.40 32.81
C ASN A 767 -55.99 -26.38 31.78
N TRP A 768 -55.66 -25.20 31.28
CA TRP A 768 -54.48 -24.97 30.47
C TRP A 768 -53.29 -24.58 31.34
N ASN A 769 -52.36 -25.52 31.54
CA ASN A 769 -51.08 -25.24 32.19
C ASN A 769 -50.19 -24.43 31.23
N ILE A 770 -50.01 -23.16 31.52
CA ILE A 770 -49.24 -22.20 30.72
C ILE A 770 -47.74 -22.34 30.99
N ALA A 771 -47.36 -22.48 32.26
CA ALA A 771 -46.00 -22.68 32.74
C ALA A 771 -46.02 -23.33 34.13
N ASP A 772 -44.86 -23.64 34.71
CA ASP A 772 -44.76 -24.18 36.08
C ASP A 772 -45.47 -23.24 37.07
N ASN A 773 -46.58 -23.72 37.63
CA ASN A 773 -47.48 -23.00 38.53
C ASN A 773 -48.34 -21.88 37.91
N TYR A 774 -48.48 -21.79 36.58
CA TYR A 774 -49.38 -20.86 35.89
C TYR A 774 -50.44 -21.66 35.12
N ALA A 775 -51.72 -21.47 35.43
CA ALA A 775 -52.80 -22.19 34.76
C ALA A 775 -54.00 -21.28 34.48
N LEU A 776 -54.57 -21.39 33.28
CA LEU A 776 -55.82 -20.74 32.91
C LEU A 776 -56.92 -21.79 32.76
N LYS A 777 -58.03 -21.59 33.46
CA LYS A 777 -59.20 -22.47 33.39
C LYS A 777 -60.35 -21.76 32.68
N LEU A 778 -61.02 -22.47 31.77
CA LEU A 778 -62.35 -22.07 31.31
C LEU A 778 -63.38 -22.76 32.21
N ASN A 779 -64.09 -21.98 33.02
CA ASN A 779 -65.10 -22.53 33.92
C ASN A 779 -66.38 -22.85 33.17
N GLU A 780 -66.89 -21.88 32.41
CA GLU A 780 -68.19 -21.96 31.73
C GLU A 780 -68.25 -20.95 30.58
N VAL A 781 -69.13 -21.18 29.60
CA VAL A 781 -69.46 -20.20 28.56
C VAL A 781 -70.97 -19.97 28.45
N SER A 782 -71.39 -18.72 28.29
CA SER A 782 -72.78 -18.34 27.99
C SER A 782 -72.88 -17.89 26.54
N THR A 783 -73.68 -18.60 25.74
CA THR A 783 -73.77 -18.35 24.30
C THR A 783 -74.86 -17.35 23.94
N GLU A 784 -75.89 -17.19 24.78
CA GLU A 784 -76.91 -16.14 24.62
C GLU A 784 -76.30 -14.74 24.83
N SER A 785 -75.43 -14.62 25.84
CA SER A 785 -74.74 -13.37 26.15
C SER A 785 -73.35 -13.26 25.52
N LYS A 786 -72.89 -14.31 24.82
CA LYS A 786 -71.55 -14.43 24.20
C LYS A 786 -70.41 -14.14 25.18
N ASN A 787 -70.45 -14.73 26.37
CA ASN A 787 -69.50 -14.52 27.45
C ASN A 787 -68.75 -15.80 27.83
N ALA A 788 -67.50 -15.68 28.26
CA ALA A 788 -66.66 -16.76 28.75
C ALA A 788 -66.20 -16.47 30.18
N TRP A 789 -66.43 -17.38 31.13
CA TRP A 789 -65.94 -17.24 32.49
C TRP A 789 -64.60 -17.95 32.65
N MET A 790 -63.56 -17.20 32.96
CA MET A 790 -62.18 -17.68 32.98
C MET A 790 -61.50 -17.32 34.31
N THR A 791 -60.69 -18.26 34.82
CA THR A 791 -59.89 -18.07 36.03
C THR A 791 -58.40 -18.30 35.73
N LEU A 792 -57.55 -17.34 36.08
CA LEU A 792 -56.10 -17.46 36.04
C LEU A 792 -55.57 -17.76 37.43
N THR A 793 -54.77 -18.83 37.53
CA THR A 793 -54.08 -19.25 38.76
C THR A 793 -52.57 -19.09 38.55
N ILE A 794 -51.90 -18.41 39.50
CA ILE A 794 -50.44 -18.27 39.53
C ILE A 794 -49.96 -18.72 40.92
N ASN A 795 -48.97 -19.60 40.99
CA ASN A 795 -48.42 -20.16 42.23
C ASN A 795 -49.48 -20.80 43.15
N GLY A 796 -50.50 -21.42 42.54
CA GLY A 796 -51.60 -22.05 43.26
C GLY A 796 -52.66 -21.10 43.83
N ALA A 797 -52.52 -19.79 43.65
CA ALA A 797 -53.50 -18.77 44.04
C ALA A 797 -54.26 -18.23 42.82
N VAL A 798 -55.57 -18.01 42.96
CA VAL A 798 -56.39 -17.35 41.94
C VAL A 798 -56.03 -15.87 41.91
N VAL A 799 -55.52 -15.38 40.78
CA VAL A 799 -55.07 -13.99 40.61
C VAL A 799 -56.02 -13.14 39.77
N GLU A 800 -56.85 -13.78 38.95
CA GLU A 800 -57.87 -13.13 38.14
C GLU A 800 -59.01 -14.13 37.89
N ASP A 801 -60.26 -13.68 38.02
CA ASP A 801 -61.46 -14.51 37.88
C ASP A 801 -62.63 -13.68 37.36
N THR A 802 -62.82 -13.69 36.04
CA THR A 802 -63.68 -12.71 35.36
C THR A 802 -64.45 -13.32 34.19
N VAL A 803 -65.64 -12.77 33.94
CA VAL A 803 -66.47 -13.06 32.77
C VAL A 803 -66.11 -12.10 31.64
N VAL A 804 -65.65 -12.63 30.50
CA VAL A 804 -65.16 -11.87 29.34
C VAL A 804 -66.06 -12.09 28.12
N PRO A 805 -66.64 -11.02 27.54
CA PRO A 805 -67.41 -11.13 26.32
C PRO A 805 -66.56 -11.45 25.09
N LEU A 806 -67.19 -12.06 24.07
CA LEU A 806 -66.59 -12.26 22.75
C LEU A 806 -66.03 -10.92 22.21
N GLY A 807 -64.80 -10.96 21.70
CA GLY A 807 -64.07 -9.81 21.17
C GLY A 807 -63.39 -8.94 22.23
N ASN A 808 -63.50 -9.28 23.52
CA ASN A 808 -62.81 -8.57 24.61
C ASN A 808 -61.58 -9.35 25.12
N TRP A 809 -60.77 -8.65 25.90
CA TRP A 809 -59.52 -9.16 26.45
C TRP A 809 -59.71 -9.64 27.89
N PHE A 810 -59.17 -10.81 28.20
CA PHE A 810 -58.87 -11.25 29.54
C PHE A 810 -57.44 -10.80 29.88
N ASN A 811 -57.29 -9.87 30.83
CA ASN A 811 -56.01 -9.26 31.17
C ASN A 811 -55.74 -9.35 32.67
N TYR A 812 -54.51 -9.68 33.04
CA TYR A 812 -54.00 -9.57 34.40
C TYR A 812 -52.79 -8.63 34.40
N THR A 813 -52.95 -7.44 35.00
CA THR A 813 -51.96 -6.35 35.00
C THR A 813 -51.65 -5.91 36.43
N PRO A 814 -50.86 -6.67 37.20
CA PRO A 814 -50.47 -6.28 38.56
C PRO A 814 -49.51 -5.08 38.58
N GLY A 815 -49.54 -4.33 39.67
CA GLY A 815 -48.50 -3.34 40.00
C GLY A 815 -47.26 -4.03 40.53
N LEU A 816 -46.15 -3.98 39.77
CA LEU A 816 -44.87 -4.58 40.16
C LEU A 816 -43.87 -3.49 40.57
N THR A 817 -43.18 -3.71 41.69
CA THR A 817 -42.13 -2.82 42.19
C THR A 817 -40.76 -3.41 41.83
N TYR A 818 -40.13 -2.90 40.76
CA TYR A 818 -38.80 -3.34 40.30
C TYR A 818 -37.80 -2.18 40.11
N LYS A 819 -38.27 -0.93 40.19
CA LYS A 819 -37.44 0.28 40.24
C LYS A 819 -37.39 0.81 41.67
N ASP A 820 -36.30 1.50 42.02
CA ASP A 820 -36.15 2.11 43.34
C ASP A 820 -37.30 3.13 43.56
N ASN A 821 -38.25 2.80 44.43
CA ASN A 821 -39.40 3.61 44.84
C ASN A 821 -40.47 3.92 43.77
N SER A 822 -40.65 3.08 42.74
CA SER A 822 -41.82 3.18 41.86
C SER A 822 -42.46 1.84 41.52
N THR A 823 -43.80 1.81 41.58
CA THR A 823 -44.63 0.66 41.17
C THR A 823 -45.16 0.92 39.77
N THR A 824 -44.93 -0.02 38.86
CA THR A 824 -45.37 0.07 37.46
C THR A 824 -46.36 -1.06 37.16
N ASN A 825 -47.48 -0.74 36.50
CA ASN A 825 -48.47 -1.73 36.08
C ASN A 825 -47.95 -2.48 34.85
N ILE A 826 -47.73 -3.79 34.98
CA ILE A 826 -47.20 -4.65 33.91
C ILE A 826 -48.20 -5.74 33.59
N SER A 827 -48.56 -5.90 32.31
CA SER A 827 -49.45 -6.98 31.87
C SER A 827 -48.72 -8.32 31.91
N VAL A 828 -49.05 -9.16 32.87
CA VAL A 828 -48.44 -10.47 33.10
C VAL A 828 -49.10 -11.55 32.24
N PHE A 829 -50.41 -11.43 32.02
CA PHE A 829 -51.17 -12.31 31.14
C PHE A 829 -52.21 -11.51 30.36
N THR A 830 -52.30 -11.74 29.05
CA THR A 830 -53.34 -11.16 28.18
C THR A 830 -53.85 -12.23 27.23
N ALA A 831 -55.14 -12.28 26.95
CA ALA A 831 -55.73 -13.16 25.95
C ALA A 831 -57.00 -12.54 25.35
N MET A 832 -57.12 -12.49 24.02
CA MET A 832 -58.34 -12.04 23.36
C MET A 832 -59.29 -13.21 23.14
N VAL A 833 -60.55 -13.08 23.56
CA VAL A 833 -61.58 -14.10 23.30
C VAL A 833 -62.10 -13.92 21.88
N SER A 834 -61.52 -14.65 20.93
CA SER A 834 -61.78 -14.47 19.49
C SER A 834 -62.98 -15.29 19.00
N ALA A 835 -63.30 -16.39 19.68
CA ALA A 835 -64.51 -17.17 19.42
C ALA A 835 -65.03 -17.85 20.68
N ILE A 836 -66.34 -18.03 20.73
CA ILE A 836 -67.05 -18.84 21.72
C ILE A 836 -67.99 -19.75 20.93
N SER A 837 -67.95 -21.06 21.19
CA SER A 837 -68.73 -22.03 20.42
C SER A 837 -69.36 -23.09 21.31
N GLN A 838 -70.58 -23.50 20.95
CA GLN A 838 -71.24 -24.67 21.53
C GLN A 838 -70.76 -25.95 20.86
N GLY A 839 -70.47 -26.96 21.68
CA GLY A 839 -70.01 -28.28 21.25
C GLY A 839 -70.09 -29.28 22.40
N ILE A 840 -69.65 -30.52 22.17
CA ILE A 840 -69.48 -31.51 23.23
C ILE A 840 -67.96 -31.77 23.40
N PRO A 841 -67.27 -31.08 24.33
CA PRO A 841 -67.73 -30.00 25.21
C PRO A 841 -67.71 -28.60 24.53
N ASN A 842 -68.32 -27.60 25.18
CA ASN A 842 -68.21 -26.19 24.77
C ASN A 842 -66.75 -25.72 24.81
N PHE A 843 -66.41 -24.67 24.04
CA PHE A 843 -65.04 -24.15 24.01
C PHE A 843 -64.95 -22.67 23.65
N VAL A 844 -63.81 -22.08 23.97
CA VAL A 844 -63.38 -20.76 23.48
C VAL A 844 -62.12 -20.89 22.63
N ILE A 845 -61.95 -19.94 21.72
CA ILE A 845 -60.69 -19.73 21.00
C ILE A 845 -60.08 -18.43 21.50
N LEU A 846 -58.87 -18.51 22.03
CA LEU A 846 -58.09 -17.37 22.52
C LEU A 846 -57.02 -17.00 21.49
N SER A 847 -57.01 -15.79 20.95
CA SER A 847 -55.91 -15.26 20.13
C SER A 847 -55.09 -14.20 20.86
N ASP A 848 -53.94 -13.85 20.30
CA ASP A 848 -53.05 -12.80 20.81
C ASP A 848 -52.69 -12.97 22.31
N VAL A 849 -52.57 -14.22 22.73
CA VAL A 849 -52.22 -14.60 24.10
C VAL A 849 -50.76 -14.23 24.39
N SER A 850 -50.51 -13.51 25.47
CA SER A 850 -49.15 -13.25 25.98
C SER A 850 -49.08 -13.58 27.46
N ALA A 851 -48.01 -14.24 27.88
CA ALA A 851 -47.78 -14.62 29.26
C ALA A 851 -46.30 -14.46 29.62
N ILE A 852 -46.01 -13.69 30.67
CA ILE A 852 -44.65 -13.40 31.15
C ILE A 852 -44.52 -13.69 32.65
N SER A 853 -43.30 -13.81 33.15
CA SER A 853 -43.09 -13.93 34.60
C SER A 853 -43.21 -12.56 35.29
N PRO A 854 -43.86 -12.47 36.46
CA PRO A 854 -43.84 -11.27 37.30
C PRO A 854 -42.47 -11.05 37.99
N ALA A 855 -41.54 -12.02 37.91
CA ALA A 855 -40.19 -11.90 38.45
C ALA A 855 -39.29 -11.12 37.48
N ILE A 856 -39.15 -9.81 37.73
CA ILE A 856 -38.34 -8.93 36.89
C ILE A 856 -36.85 -9.03 37.26
N MET A 857 -36.02 -9.28 36.26
CA MET A 857 -34.56 -9.26 36.33
C MET A 857 -34.02 -7.95 35.76
N LYS A 858 -32.78 -7.60 36.12
CA LYS A 858 -32.09 -6.40 35.61
C LYS A 858 -30.68 -6.69 35.13
N THR A 859 -30.23 -5.97 34.11
CA THR A 859 -28.84 -5.95 33.63
C THR A 859 -28.43 -4.53 33.20
N TYR A 860 -27.14 -4.29 33.03
CA TYR A 860 -26.61 -3.02 32.52
C TYR A 860 -26.46 -3.08 31.00
N GLU A 861 -26.62 -1.95 30.30
CA GLU A 861 -26.53 -1.89 28.83
C GLU A 861 -25.15 -2.23 28.24
N ASN A 862 -24.08 -2.22 29.03
CA ASN A 862 -22.72 -2.60 28.60
C ASN A 862 -22.39 -4.08 28.85
N SER A 863 -23.39 -4.92 29.11
CA SER A 863 -23.23 -6.34 29.39
C SER A 863 -23.57 -7.23 28.19
N SER A 864 -23.28 -8.53 28.32
CA SER A 864 -23.84 -9.55 27.43
C SER A 864 -24.99 -10.24 28.17
N LEU A 865 -26.19 -10.18 27.61
CA LEU A 865 -27.35 -10.88 28.11
C LEU A 865 -27.62 -12.10 27.22
N PHE A 866 -27.28 -13.31 27.69
CA PHE A 866 -27.43 -14.57 26.93
C PHE A 866 -26.76 -14.58 25.54
N GLY A 867 -25.65 -13.85 25.39
CA GLY A 867 -24.93 -13.71 24.12
C GLY A 867 -25.37 -12.52 23.26
N TYR A 868 -26.37 -11.75 23.70
CA TYR A 868 -26.81 -10.51 23.04
C TYR A 868 -26.13 -9.30 23.69
N ASN A 869 -25.65 -8.34 22.89
CA ASN A 869 -25.21 -7.06 23.42
C ASN A 869 -26.41 -6.31 23.99
N SER A 870 -26.41 -6.06 25.29
CA SER A 870 -27.55 -5.45 25.96
C SER A 870 -27.84 -4.03 25.50
N SER A 871 -26.88 -3.30 24.92
CA SER A 871 -27.10 -1.93 24.42
C SER A 871 -28.09 -1.88 23.25
N TRP A 872 -28.32 -3.00 22.58
CA TRP A 872 -29.24 -3.13 21.47
C TRP A 872 -30.67 -3.48 21.88
N LEU A 873 -30.87 -3.86 23.14
CA LEU A 873 -32.14 -4.34 23.66
C LEU A 873 -33.04 -3.17 24.08
N LYS A 874 -34.24 -3.12 23.49
CA LYS A 874 -35.27 -2.11 23.75
C LYS A 874 -36.50 -2.74 24.41
N PRO A 875 -37.31 -1.95 25.15
CA PRO A 875 -38.60 -2.42 25.65
C PRO A 875 -39.46 -3.05 24.56
N GLY A 876 -40.00 -4.24 24.83
CA GLY A 876 -40.75 -5.08 23.90
C GLY A 876 -39.90 -6.06 23.07
N ASP A 877 -38.57 -6.04 23.16
CA ASP A 877 -37.73 -7.01 22.46
C ASP A 877 -37.74 -8.36 23.18
N ALA A 878 -38.04 -9.43 22.45
CA ALA A 878 -37.97 -10.80 22.96
C ALA A 878 -36.68 -11.49 22.51
N ILE A 879 -36.01 -12.18 23.43
CA ILE A 879 -34.74 -12.88 23.19
C ILE A 879 -34.86 -14.35 23.59
N THR A 880 -34.23 -15.23 22.82
CA THR A 880 -34.24 -16.68 23.09
C THR A 880 -32.81 -17.18 23.26
N THR A 881 -32.56 -17.92 24.34
CA THR A 881 -31.27 -18.58 24.60
C THR A 881 -30.97 -19.61 23.50
N GLY A 882 -29.77 -19.55 22.90
CA GLY A 882 -29.33 -20.50 21.86
C GLY A 882 -29.93 -20.29 20.46
N LYS A 883 -30.50 -19.11 20.16
CA LYS A 883 -30.94 -18.71 18.80
C LYS A 883 -30.08 -17.55 18.29
N ILE A 884 -29.81 -17.50 16.98
CA ILE A 884 -29.27 -16.32 16.29
C ILE A 884 -30.44 -15.38 15.99
N PRO A 885 -30.42 -14.10 16.41
CA PRO A 885 -31.44 -13.13 16.01
C PRO A 885 -31.33 -12.83 14.52
N VAL A 886 -32.45 -12.93 13.80
CA VAL A 886 -32.53 -12.71 12.34
C VAL A 886 -32.64 -11.23 11.97
N ASN A 887 -33.04 -10.36 12.92
CA ASN A 887 -33.32 -8.94 12.64
C ASN A 887 -32.42 -7.96 13.40
N LEU A 888 -31.27 -8.44 13.86
CA LEU A 888 -30.18 -7.57 14.26
C LEU A 888 -29.05 -7.74 13.26
N HIS A 889 -28.82 -6.71 12.45
CA HIS A 889 -27.67 -6.62 11.55
C HIS A 889 -26.39 -6.57 12.39
N ALA A 890 -25.93 -7.73 12.83
CA ALA A 890 -24.64 -7.88 13.46
C ALA A 890 -23.61 -8.02 12.31
N PRO A 891 -22.64 -7.09 12.13
CA PRO A 891 -21.27 -7.59 12.10
C PRO A 891 -21.19 -8.54 13.31
N ASN A 892 -20.99 -9.84 13.07
CA ASN A 892 -21.12 -10.93 14.05
C ASN A 892 -20.94 -10.43 15.49
N LEU A 893 -21.81 -10.86 16.41
CA LEU A 893 -21.66 -10.69 17.87
C LEU A 893 -20.27 -11.13 18.40
N PHE A 894 -19.39 -11.65 17.54
CA PHE A 894 -18.02 -12.07 17.76
C PHE A 894 -17.06 -11.67 16.64
N THR A 895 -17.25 -10.51 16.00
CA THR A 895 -16.06 -9.80 15.51
C THR A 895 -15.20 -9.50 16.73
N ASP A 896 -13.88 -9.64 16.59
CA ASP A 896 -12.91 -9.25 17.60
C ASP A 896 -13.39 -8.00 18.36
N GLN A 897 -13.08 -7.89 19.65
CA GLN A 897 -13.38 -6.69 20.44
C GLN A 897 -12.71 -5.40 19.88
N ARG A 898 -12.06 -5.51 18.72
CA ARG A 898 -11.33 -4.51 17.98
C ARG A 898 -12.18 -3.87 16.86
N ASN A 899 -12.85 -4.63 15.97
CA ASN A 899 -13.65 -4.04 14.88
C ASN A 899 -14.85 -3.17 15.32
N TRP A 900 -15.23 -3.16 16.59
CA TRP A 900 -16.27 -2.25 17.12
C TRP A 900 -15.88 -0.78 17.10
N ALA A 901 -14.58 -0.51 17.00
CA ALA A 901 -14.04 0.82 16.83
C ALA A 901 -14.18 1.35 15.39
N ASP A 902 -14.51 0.49 14.42
CA ASP A 902 -14.64 0.83 13.00
C ASP A 902 -16.12 1.09 12.64
N CYS A 903 -16.63 2.23 13.10
CA CYS A 903 -18.00 2.69 12.92
C CYS A 903 -18.36 2.88 11.43
N VAL A 904 -17.45 3.42 10.62
CA VAL A 904 -17.63 3.73 9.20
C VAL A 904 -17.88 2.46 8.40
N LYS A 905 -17.17 1.37 8.71
CA LYS A 905 -17.36 0.07 8.06
C LYS A 905 -18.79 -0.47 8.18
N CYS A 906 -19.52 -0.10 9.23
CA CYS A 906 -20.88 -0.60 9.46
C CYS A 906 -21.96 0.44 9.11
N HIS A 907 -21.67 1.72 9.32
CA HIS A 907 -22.66 2.79 9.20
C HIS A 907 -22.52 3.65 7.94
N ASP A 908 -21.51 3.45 7.09
CA ASP A 908 -21.39 4.19 5.83
C ASP A 908 -22.35 3.68 4.74
N SER A 909 -23.08 4.61 4.11
CA SER A 909 -24.10 4.30 3.11
C SER A 909 -23.53 3.75 1.79
N SER A 910 -22.25 3.97 1.49
CA SER A 910 -21.60 3.44 0.29
C SER A 910 -21.34 1.93 0.36
N LEU A 911 -21.34 1.35 1.56
CA LEU A 911 -21.01 -0.06 1.80
C LEU A 911 -22.20 -1.01 1.58
N LYS A 912 -23.41 -0.47 1.32
CA LYS A 912 -24.64 -1.22 0.96
C LYS A 912 -24.99 -2.37 1.94
N LEU A 913 -24.75 -2.17 3.24
CA LEU A 913 -24.93 -3.21 4.26
C LEU A 913 -26.37 -3.37 4.78
N GLY A 914 -27.37 -2.67 4.22
CA GLY A 914 -28.77 -2.77 4.67
C GLY A 914 -29.07 -2.14 6.03
N ILE A 915 -28.10 -1.46 6.64
CA ILE A 915 -28.23 -0.71 7.90
C ILE A 915 -28.62 0.74 7.58
N ALA A 916 -29.42 1.40 8.42
CA ALA A 916 -29.68 2.83 8.31
C ALA A 916 -28.34 3.60 8.38
N GLY A 917 -27.85 4.02 7.21
CA GLY A 917 -26.48 4.49 7.03
C GLY A 917 -26.40 6.01 6.87
N MET A 918 -25.22 6.54 7.19
CA MET A 918 -24.80 7.91 6.95
C MET A 918 -23.76 7.93 5.83
N ALA A 919 -23.66 9.02 5.08
CA ALA A 919 -22.67 9.14 4.00
C ALA A 919 -21.30 9.60 4.53
N ALA A 920 -20.78 8.94 5.58
CA ALA A 920 -19.60 9.38 6.32
C ALA A 920 -18.36 9.61 5.44
N ILE A 921 -18.05 8.67 4.54
CA ILE A 921 -16.87 8.74 3.67
C ILE A 921 -17.04 9.83 2.60
N SER A 922 -18.18 9.87 1.92
CA SER A 922 -18.39 10.81 0.82
C SER A 922 -18.61 12.25 1.30
N THR A 923 -19.16 12.43 2.51
CA THR A 923 -19.34 13.76 3.10
C THR A 923 -18.20 14.16 4.04
N GLN A 924 -17.30 13.22 4.39
CA GLN A 924 -16.21 13.42 5.36
C GLN A 924 -16.71 13.92 6.73
N LEU A 925 -17.94 13.54 7.13
CA LEU A 925 -18.66 14.13 8.27
C LEU A 925 -18.63 15.68 8.26
N GLY A 926 -18.66 16.27 7.06
CA GLY A 926 -18.38 17.68 6.83
C GLY A 926 -16.91 18.07 7.06
N LYS A 927 -16.64 18.80 8.16
CA LYS A 927 -15.28 19.24 8.55
C LYS A 927 -14.77 18.53 9.81
N HIS A 928 -15.49 17.51 10.28
CA HIS A 928 -15.15 16.78 11.49
C HIS A 928 -14.31 15.53 11.24
N SER A 929 -14.01 15.13 9.98
CA SER A 929 -13.13 13.98 9.71
C SER A 929 -11.72 14.08 10.32
N GLY A 930 -11.24 15.29 10.62
CA GLY A 930 -9.94 15.51 11.28
C GLY A 930 -9.98 15.50 12.81
N LEU A 931 -11.18 15.39 13.40
CA LEU A 931 -11.38 15.41 14.84
C LEU A 931 -10.83 14.11 15.46
N ASN A 932 -10.15 14.23 16.60
CA ASN A 932 -9.55 13.10 17.31
C ASN A 932 -8.53 12.27 16.50
N ARG A 933 -7.94 12.85 15.45
CA ARG A 933 -7.06 12.14 14.50
C ARG A 933 -5.90 11.38 15.15
N ASN A 934 -5.43 11.87 16.30
CA ASN A 934 -4.27 11.33 17.02
C ASN A 934 -4.63 10.33 18.11
N ALA A 935 -5.92 9.97 18.29
CA ALA A 935 -6.32 8.96 19.26
C ALA A 935 -5.60 7.63 18.98
N SER A 936 -4.99 7.08 20.02
CA SER A 936 -4.36 5.77 19.98
C SER A 936 -5.43 4.68 20.04
N GLY A 937 -5.23 3.62 19.25
CA GLY A 937 -6.09 2.45 19.24
C GLY A 937 -5.34 1.20 18.79
N LYS A 938 -5.83 0.03 19.20
CA LYS A 938 -5.32 -1.29 18.83
C LYS A 938 -6.01 -1.84 17.57
N THR A 939 -7.11 -1.23 17.15
CA THR A 939 -7.88 -1.62 15.96
C THR A 939 -7.40 -0.95 14.69
N ILE A 940 -7.34 -1.73 13.61
CA ILE A 940 -7.13 -1.24 12.25
C ILE A 940 -8.49 -0.74 11.73
N LEU A 941 -8.60 0.56 11.49
CA LEU A 941 -9.85 1.24 11.11
C LEU A 941 -10.02 1.28 9.59
N SER A 942 -11.27 1.25 9.11
CA SER A 942 -11.56 1.36 7.68
C SER A 942 -11.33 2.77 7.17
N ASP A 943 -11.51 3.80 8.02
CA ASP A 943 -11.22 5.18 7.71
C ASP A 943 -10.74 5.94 8.97
N ASN A 944 -10.01 7.05 8.81
CA ASN A 944 -9.66 7.90 9.96
C ASN A 944 -10.89 8.59 10.58
N ILE A 945 -11.97 8.71 9.81
CA ILE A 945 -13.27 9.22 10.27
C ILE A 945 -13.80 8.45 11.49
N ASP A 946 -13.44 7.17 11.65
CA ASP A 946 -13.80 6.37 12.82
C ASP A 946 -13.39 7.04 14.13
N ARG A 947 -12.22 7.68 14.19
CA ARG A 947 -11.74 8.38 15.38
C ARG A 947 -12.57 9.62 15.71
N ALA A 948 -13.06 10.31 14.68
CA ALA A 948 -13.99 11.43 14.84
C ALA A 948 -15.33 10.93 15.41
N CYS A 949 -15.80 9.75 14.96
CA CYS A 949 -16.96 9.10 15.54
C CYS A 949 -16.76 8.80 17.03
N TRP A 950 -15.57 8.37 17.46
CA TRP A 950 -15.28 8.12 18.88
C TRP A 950 -15.38 9.39 19.71
N ALA A 951 -14.80 10.50 19.26
CA ALA A 951 -14.85 11.72 20.05
C ALA A 951 -16.26 12.33 20.15
N CYS A 952 -17.08 12.20 19.10
CA CYS A 952 -18.46 12.71 19.13
C CYS A 952 -19.45 11.79 19.84
N HIS A 953 -19.32 10.47 19.71
CA HIS A 953 -20.30 9.49 20.21
C HIS A 953 -19.79 8.66 21.39
N THR A 954 -18.52 8.83 21.79
CA THR A 954 -17.90 8.12 22.92
C THR A 954 -17.06 9.09 23.78
N GLY A 955 -16.23 8.53 24.68
CA GLY A 955 -15.20 9.25 25.43
C GLY A 955 -14.00 9.73 24.60
N GLY A 956 -14.00 9.50 23.27
CA GLY A 956 -12.86 9.77 22.39
C GLY A 956 -11.76 8.71 22.43
N GLU A 957 -11.96 7.67 23.24
CA GLU A 957 -11.15 6.45 23.21
C GLU A 957 -11.83 5.39 22.33
N GLU A 958 -11.02 4.42 21.90
CA GLU A 958 -11.46 3.26 21.13
C GLU A 958 -12.59 2.52 21.86
N PRO A 959 -13.81 2.45 21.29
CA PRO A 959 -14.93 1.80 21.95
C PRO A 959 -14.75 0.28 21.94
N MET A 960 -14.70 -0.30 23.14
CA MET A 960 -14.64 -1.74 23.35
C MET A 960 -15.99 -2.44 23.20
N LEU A 961 -17.08 -1.73 22.87
CA LEU A 961 -18.45 -2.23 22.65
C LEU A 961 -19.20 -1.19 21.81
N HIS A 962 -20.30 -1.57 21.17
CA HIS A 962 -21.18 -0.58 20.51
C HIS A 962 -21.67 0.47 21.53
N PRO A 963 -21.37 1.76 21.34
CA PRO A 963 -21.58 2.76 22.38
C PRO A 963 -23.07 3.02 22.63
N PRO A 964 -23.51 3.12 23.89
CA PRO A 964 -24.90 3.43 24.24
C PRO A 964 -25.31 4.83 23.81
N ALA A 965 -24.36 5.75 23.72
CA ALA A 965 -24.52 7.10 23.19
C ALA A 965 -24.64 7.17 21.64
N SER A 966 -24.71 6.05 20.92
CA SER A 966 -24.95 5.99 19.47
C SER A 966 -26.23 6.72 19.01
N ILE A 967 -27.12 7.08 19.94
CA ILE A 967 -28.35 7.84 19.68
C ILE A 967 -28.15 9.36 19.89
N LYS A 968 -27.13 9.83 20.64
CA LYS A 968 -26.93 11.27 20.95
C LYS A 968 -25.44 11.65 20.93
N ALA A 969 -25.04 12.40 19.90
CA ALA A 969 -23.72 13.00 19.81
C ALA A 969 -23.49 14.05 20.91
N ARG A 970 -22.23 14.31 21.27
CA ARG A 970 -21.85 15.45 22.13
C ARG A 970 -22.38 16.76 21.55
N LYS A 971 -22.87 17.65 22.43
CA LYS A 971 -23.30 19.00 22.05
C LYS A 971 -22.13 19.78 21.46
N CYS A 972 -22.36 20.57 20.41
CA CYS A 972 -21.32 21.36 19.73
C CYS A 972 -20.53 22.26 20.71
N SER A 973 -21.21 22.87 21.66
CA SER A 973 -20.59 23.73 22.68
C SER A 973 -19.57 23.01 23.55
N SER A 974 -19.75 21.70 23.80
CA SER A 974 -18.83 20.91 24.64
C SER A 974 -17.41 20.84 24.07
N CYS A 975 -17.26 20.90 22.74
CA CYS A 975 -15.96 20.87 22.08
C CYS A 975 -15.53 22.25 21.59
N HIS A 976 -16.47 23.04 21.04
CA HIS A 976 -16.12 24.28 20.36
C HIS A 976 -16.06 25.51 21.26
N THR A 977 -16.74 25.54 22.41
CA THR A 977 -16.86 26.77 23.23
C THR A 977 -16.57 26.56 24.71
N TYR A 978 -16.53 25.32 25.18
CA TYR A 978 -16.37 25.00 26.61
C TYR A 978 -15.02 25.46 27.21
N GLN A 979 -13.92 25.36 26.46
CA GLN A 979 -12.58 25.78 26.91
C GLN A 979 -11.70 26.20 25.73
N GLU A 980 -10.73 27.09 25.99
CA GLU A 980 -9.79 27.64 24.99
C GLU A 980 -8.94 26.59 24.27
N LYS A 981 -8.70 25.44 24.92
CA LYS A 981 -8.10 24.25 24.31
C LYS A 981 -9.17 23.19 24.08
N PRO A 982 -9.86 23.20 22.93
CA PRO A 982 -10.93 22.27 22.60
C PRO A 982 -10.57 20.82 22.84
N PHE A 983 -11.58 20.03 23.24
CA PHE A 983 -11.43 18.58 23.25
C PHE A 983 -11.23 18.04 21.82
N TYR A 984 -10.45 16.96 21.71
CA TYR A 984 -10.28 16.18 20.48
C TYR A 984 -9.82 16.97 19.24
N ASP A 985 -9.01 18.02 19.44
CA ASP A 985 -8.51 18.90 18.37
C ASP A 985 -9.64 19.63 17.60
N ALA A 986 -10.82 19.82 18.22
CA ALA A 986 -11.86 20.67 17.65
C ALA A 986 -11.40 22.13 17.53
N LYS A 987 -12.09 22.93 16.72
CA LYS A 987 -11.79 24.37 16.58
C LYS A 987 -12.45 25.17 17.69
N TYR A 988 -11.68 25.98 18.40
CA TYR A 988 -12.24 26.88 19.42
C TYR A 988 -12.96 28.05 18.77
N VAL A 989 -14.17 28.32 19.25
CA VAL A 989 -14.99 29.47 18.85
C VAL A 989 -15.62 30.21 20.03
N GLY A 990 -15.21 29.90 21.27
CA GLY A 990 -15.73 30.56 22.48
C GLY A 990 -15.26 32.00 22.63
N ASP A 991 -14.20 32.41 21.93
CA ASP A 991 -13.69 33.79 21.82
C ASP A 991 -14.40 34.63 20.74
N GLU A 992 -15.38 34.07 20.04
CA GLU A 992 -16.19 34.78 19.03
C GLU A 992 -17.63 34.95 19.55
N PRO A 993 -18.33 36.05 19.21
CA PRO A 993 -19.76 36.20 19.50
C PRO A 993 -20.63 35.05 18.96
N HIS A 994 -20.20 34.39 17.87
CA HIS A 994 -20.83 33.20 17.30
C HIS A 994 -20.83 31.99 18.24
N GLY A 995 -19.84 31.88 19.14
CA GLY A 995 -19.78 30.80 20.15
C GLY A 995 -20.87 30.89 21.23
N LEU A 996 -21.59 32.01 21.30
CA LEU A 996 -22.67 32.24 22.27
C LEU A 996 -24.07 31.90 21.72
N GLU A 997 -24.17 31.42 20.47
CA GLU A 997 -25.45 31.07 19.86
C GLU A 997 -26.10 29.84 20.53
N PRO A 998 -27.34 29.96 21.07
CA PRO A 998 -27.95 28.90 21.87
C PRO A 998 -28.51 27.71 21.06
N ASN A 999 -28.39 27.72 19.73
CA ASN A 999 -29.11 26.83 18.82
C ASN A 999 -28.31 26.50 17.54
N CYS A 1000 -27.08 26.00 17.70
CA CYS A 1000 -26.15 25.73 16.58
C CYS A 1000 -26.76 24.87 15.47
N GLU A 1001 -27.64 23.92 15.82
CA GLU A 1001 -28.24 22.95 14.90
C GLU A 1001 -29.09 23.61 13.80
N TYR A 1002 -29.73 24.76 14.05
CA TYR A 1002 -30.58 25.42 13.04
C TYR A 1002 -29.80 25.94 11.82
N CYS A 1003 -28.54 26.36 12.03
CA CYS A 1003 -27.71 26.91 10.97
C CYS A 1003 -26.66 25.91 10.46
N HIS A 1004 -26.24 24.95 11.29
CA HIS A 1004 -25.15 24.03 10.97
C HIS A 1004 -25.61 22.66 10.50
N TYR A 1005 -26.89 22.26 10.58
CA TYR A 1005 -27.31 20.86 10.37
C TYR A 1005 -28.38 20.65 9.29
N TRP A 1006 -28.16 19.68 8.39
CA TRP A 1006 -29.19 19.08 7.51
C TRP A 1006 -28.90 17.57 7.33
N GLY A 1007 -29.42 16.74 8.24
CA GLY A 1007 -29.12 15.31 8.34
C GLY A 1007 -27.97 15.01 9.32
N SER A 1008 -28.05 13.88 10.03
CA SER A 1008 -27.37 13.54 11.32
C SER A 1008 -25.88 13.84 11.45
N HIS A 1009 -25.15 14.00 10.35
CA HIS A 1009 -23.69 14.09 10.35
C HIS A 1009 -23.12 15.06 9.30
N ASN A 1010 -23.98 15.86 8.65
CA ASN A 1010 -23.56 16.82 7.63
C ASN A 1010 -23.64 18.24 8.15
N VAL A 1011 -22.48 18.89 8.30
CA VAL A 1011 -22.42 20.31 8.62
C VAL A 1011 -22.58 21.14 7.35
N VAL A 1012 -23.61 21.99 7.29
CA VAL A 1012 -23.81 22.91 6.15
C VAL A 1012 -22.78 24.03 6.21
N ARG A 1013 -21.95 24.13 5.17
CA ARG A 1013 -20.88 25.14 5.09
C ARG A 1013 -21.43 26.47 4.57
N PHE A 1014 -21.46 27.50 5.40
CA PHE A 1014 -21.43 28.89 4.93
C PHE A 1014 -19.96 29.31 4.81
N GLN A 1015 -19.34 29.14 3.63
CA GLN A 1015 -18.08 29.85 3.38
C GLN A 1015 -18.37 31.31 3.13
N VAL A 1016 -18.17 32.11 4.17
CA VAL A 1016 -18.11 33.56 4.06
C VAL A 1016 -16.73 33.96 4.57
N THR A 1017 -15.86 34.38 3.65
CA THR A 1017 -14.63 35.08 4.00
C THR A 1017 -14.98 36.53 4.33
N PRO A 1018 -14.19 37.23 5.16
CA PRO A 1018 -14.40 38.65 5.39
C PRO A 1018 -14.28 39.40 4.06
N GLY A 1019 -14.99 40.51 3.93
CA GLY A 1019 -14.94 41.33 2.73
C GLY A 1019 -15.06 42.80 3.07
N ILE A 1020 -14.30 43.62 2.35
CA ILE A 1020 -14.48 45.08 2.38
C ILE A 1020 -15.80 45.40 1.68
N LYS A 1021 -16.68 46.12 2.38
CA LYS A 1021 -17.98 46.55 1.86
C LYS A 1021 -17.89 47.93 1.24
N GLU A 1022 -17.12 48.81 1.87
CA GLU A 1022 -16.95 50.19 1.45
C GLU A 1022 -15.50 50.61 1.70
N ALA A 1023 -14.92 51.37 0.78
CA ALA A 1023 -13.61 52.00 0.99
C ALA A 1023 -13.54 53.29 0.18
N SER A 1024 -12.93 54.32 0.77
CA SER A 1024 -12.71 55.61 0.12
C SER A 1024 -11.38 56.20 0.53
N ILE A 1025 -10.85 57.07 -0.33
CA ILE A 1025 -9.56 57.70 -0.16
C ILE A 1025 -9.69 59.21 -0.32
N SER A 1026 -9.10 59.99 0.59
CA SER A 1026 -9.23 61.45 0.58
C SER A 1026 -7.90 62.15 0.92
N PRO A 1027 -7.42 63.07 0.05
CA PRO A 1027 -7.96 63.43 -1.26
C PRO A 1027 -7.71 62.33 -2.32
N GLU A 1028 -8.57 62.19 -3.33
CA GLU A 1028 -8.38 61.26 -4.45
C GLU A 1028 -7.27 61.69 -5.43
N LYS A 1029 -6.89 62.98 -5.38
CA LYS A 1029 -5.84 63.60 -6.22
C LYS A 1029 -4.78 64.33 -5.39
N PRO A 1030 -4.01 63.63 -4.56
CA PRO A 1030 -2.92 64.23 -3.77
C PRO A 1030 -1.76 64.68 -4.65
N GLY A 1031 -1.06 65.73 -4.21
CA GLY A 1031 0.26 66.06 -4.71
C GLY A 1031 1.31 65.05 -4.21
N LYS A 1032 2.41 64.89 -4.94
CA LYS A 1032 3.52 64.03 -4.49
C LYS A 1032 4.11 64.53 -3.17
N GLY A 1033 4.03 63.71 -2.12
CA GLY A 1033 4.47 64.05 -0.76
C GLY A 1033 3.32 64.42 0.20
N ASP A 1034 2.09 64.53 -0.30
CA ASP A 1034 0.92 64.73 0.54
C ASP A 1034 0.57 63.45 1.33
N LYS A 1035 -0.08 63.66 2.47
CA LYS A 1035 -0.70 62.61 3.26
C LYS A 1035 -2.13 62.38 2.78
N VAL A 1036 -2.49 61.11 2.63
CA VAL A 1036 -3.81 60.70 2.19
C VAL A 1036 -4.43 59.79 3.23
N ILE A 1037 -5.71 59.97 3.51
CA ILE A 1037 -6.45 59.13 4.44
C ILE A 1037 -7.24 58.10 3.65
N LEU A 1038 -6.92 56.82 3.87
CA LEU A 1038 -7.69 55.69 3.42
C LEU A 1038 -8.62 55.26 4.54
N VAL A 1039 -9.93 55.19 4.26
CA VAL A 1039 -10.91 54.58 5.16
C VAL A 1039 -11.56 53.39 4.49
N ALA A 1040 -11.82 52.33 5.23
CA ALA A 1040 -12.52 51.15 4.76
C ALA A 1040 -13.45 50.59 5.83
N SER A 1041 -14.45 49.82 5.42
CA SER A 1041 -15.37 49.10 6.29
C SER A 1041 -15.42 47.64 5.86
N ALA A 1042 -15.09 46.74 6.79
CA ALA A 1042 -15.07 45.31 6.55
C ALA A 1042 -16.21 44.61 7.29
N HIS A 1043 -16.77 43.57 6.66
CA HIS A 1043 -17.74 42.68 7.30
C HIS A 1043 -17.25 41.23 7.23
N SER A 1044 -17.23 40.56 8.37
CA SER A 1044 -16.97 39.13 8.51
C SER A 1044 -18.26 38.30 8.45
N GLY A 1045 -18.09 36.96 8.44
CA GLY A 1045 -19.21 36.01 8.51
C GLY A 1045 -20.10 36.20 9.74
N TYR A 1046 -21.27 35.54 9.75
CA TYR A 1046 -22.28 35.68 10.80
C TYR A 1046 -21.67 35.58 12.21
N ARG A 1047 -21.75 36.68 12.99
CA ARG A 1047 -21.22 36.80 14.36
C ARG A 1047 -19.74 36.41 14.55
N MET A 1048 -18.95 36.45 13.49
CA MET A 1048 -17.49 36.37 13.56
C MET A 1048 -16.90 37.77 13.66
N SER A 1049 -15.76 37.99 14.31
CA SER A 1049 -15.11 39.31 14.30
C SER A 1049 -13.98 39.41 13.26
N ILE A 1050 -13.77 40.62 12.72
CA ILE A 1050 -12.57 40.96 11.94
C ILE A 1050 -11.38 40.96 12.89
N LYS A 1051 -10.20 40.48 12.45
CA LYS A 1051 -8.99 40.35 13.29
C LYS A 1051 -7.81 41.18 12.79
N ALA A 1052 -7.78 41.52 11.50
CA ALA A 1052 -6.81 42.45 10.92
C ALA A 1052 -7.31 42.93 9.55
N ALA A 1053 -6.68 43.98 9.02
CA ALA A 1053 -6.79 44.35 7.62
C ALA A 1053 -5.47 44.93 7.11
N GLU A 1054 -5.21 44.77 5.82
CA GLU A 1054 -4.01 45.31 5.19
C GLU A 1054 -4.32 45.86 3.80
N TYR A 1055 -3.42 46.72 3.32
CA TYR A 1055 -3.43 47.25 1.96
C TYR A 1055 -2.09 47.06 1.23
N PHE A 1056 -2.18 47.01 -0.10
CA PHE A 1056 -1.06 47.02 -1.03
C PHE A 1056 -1.27 48.13 -2.06
N ILE A 1057 -0.17 48.76 -2.50
CA ILE A 1057 -0.20 49.78 -3.55
C ILE A 1057 0.35 49.16 -4.83
N ASP A 1058 -0.43 49.20 -5.90
CA ASP A 1058 -0.19 48.72 -7.27
C ASP A 1058 0.10 47.23 -7.44
N THR A 1059 0.89 46.61 -6.57
CA THR A 1059 1.28 45.20 -6.62
C THR A 1059 0.83 44.46 -5.37
N ILE A 1060 0.00 43.43 -5.55
CA ILE A 1060 -0.47 42.57 -4.47
C ILE A 1060 0.66 41.66 -3.99
N GLY A 1061 1.01 41.76 -2.70
CA GLY A 1061 1.97 40.89 -2.04
C GLY A 1061 1.34 39.62 -1.45
N LYS A 1062 2.11 38.88 -0.64
CA LYS A 1062 1.57 37.74 0.12
C LYS A 1062 0.65 38.26 1.24
N SER A 1063 -0.48 37.61 1.48
CA SER A 1063 -1.37 38.00 2.58
C SER A 1063 -0.64 37.98 3.92
N GLY A 1064 -0.82 39.02 4.74
CA GLY A 1064 -0.09 39.25 5.99
C GLY A 1064 1.26 39.95 5.84
N THR A 1065 1.61 40.42 4.63
CA THR A 1065 2.83 41.22 4.36
C THR A 1065 2.53 42.64 3.91
N GLY A 1066 1.25 43.01 3.82
CA GLY A 1066 0.80 44.34 3.43
C GLY A 1066 0.98 45.35 4.56
N MET A 1067 0.68 46.62 4.25
CA MET A 1067 0.66 47.67 5.25
C MET A 1067 -0.64 47.58 6.06
N PRO A 1068 -0.61 47.66 7.41
CA PRO A 1068 -1.80 47.48 8.23
C PRO A 1068 -2.79 48.64 8.06
N LEU A 1069 -4.10 48.34 8.12
CA LEU A 1069 -5.13 49.33 8.46
C LEU A 1069 -5.47 49.17 9.94
N GLU A 1070 -5.52 50.29 10.64
CA GLU A 1070 -5.83 50.32 12.06
C GLU A 1070 -7.36 50.45 12.27
N PRO A 1071 -7.95 49.76 13.25
CA PRO A 1071 -9.38 49.90 13.55
C PRO A 1071 -9.65 51.28 14.15
N VAL A 1072 -10.77 51.90 13.77
CA VAL A 1072 -11.09 53.29 14.16
C VAL A 1072 -11.37 53.40 15.66
N ASP A 1073 -11.95 52.38 16.27
CA ASP A 1073 -12.22 52.32 17.71
C ASP A 1073 -11.04 51.73 18.52
N GLY A 1074 -9.97 51.34 17.83
CA GLY A 1074 -8.74 50.82 18.42
C GLY A 1074 -8.70 49.30 18.65
N LEU A 1075 -9.76 48.54 18.36
CA LEU A 1075 -9.78 47.09 18.55
C LEU A 1075 -10.47 46.35 17.40
N PHE A 1076 -9.86 45.25 16.94
CA PHE A 1076 -10.49 44.33 16.00
C PHE A 1076 -11.34 43.28 16.76
N ASP A 1077 -12.55 43.67 17.22
CA ASP A 1077 -13.38 42.82 18.08
C ASP A 1077 -14.83 42.59 17.61
N SER A 1078 -15.23 43.18 16.47
CA SER A 1078 -16.61 43.18 16.00
C SER A 1078 -16.82 42.58 14.60
N GLN A 1079 -18.08 42.25 14.25
CA GLN A 1079 -18.42 41.69 12.92
C GLN A 1079 -18.30 42.71 11.78
N LYS A 1080 -18.53 43.99 12.10
CA LYS A 1080 -18.36 45.09 11.17
C LYS A 1080 -17.29 46.00 11.74
N GLU A 1081 -16.16 46.10 11.06
CA GLU A 1081 -15.04 46.92 11.51
C GLU A 1081 -14.77 48.07 10.55
N ASP A 1082 -14.71 49.28 11.10
CA ASP A 1082 -14.31 50.48 10.36
C ASP A 1082 -12.82 50.73 10.63
N MET A 1083 -12.05 51.00 9.57
CA MET A 1083 -10.59 50.99 9.60
C MET A 1083 -10.01 52.15 8.81
N VAL A 1084 -8.83 52.62 9.24
CA VAL A 1084 -8.17 53.81 8.69
C VAL A 1084 -6.66 53.60 8.53
N ALA A 1085 -6.09 54.18 7.48
CA ALA A 1085 -4.66 54.29 7.30
C ALA A 1085 -4.28 55.67 6.75
N GLU A 1086 -3.16 56.22 7.22
CA GLU A 1086 -2.54 57.40 6.64
C GLU A 1086 -1.42 56.95 5.68
N ILE A 1087 -1.55 57.29 4.41
CA ILE A 1087 -0.62 56.92 3.35
C ILE A 1087 0.21 58.14 2.96
N ASN A 1088 1.54 58.02 3.05
CA ASN A 1088 2.47 59.04 2.59
C ASN A 1088 2.84 58.79 1.11
N THR A 1089 2.53 59.75 0.25
CA THR A 1089 2.74 59.62 -1.21
C THR A 1089 4.15 59.99 -1.68
N THR A 1090 5.10 60.31 -0.78
CA THR A 1090 6.46 60.76 -1.13
C THR A 1090 7.20 59.80 -2.08
N GLY A 1091 7.00 58.49 -1.90
CA GLY A 1091 7.68 57.43 -2.66
C GLY A 1091 6.88 56.84 -3.81
N ILE A 1092 5.72 57.41 -4.14
CA ILE A 1092 4.82 56.91 -5.20
C ILE A 1092 4.95 57.84 -6.42
N ASP A 1093 4.96 57.27 -7.62
CA ASP A 1093 5.15 58.01 -8.87
C ASP A 1093 3.93 58.89 -9.22
N VAL A 1094 4.09 59.81 -10.18
CA VAL A 1094 2.98 60.63 -10.67
C VAL A 1094 2.17 59.80 -11.67
N GLY A 1095 0.86 59.72 -11.51
CA GLY A 1095 0.00 58.88 -12.35
C GLY A 1095 -1.16 58.24 -11.60
N GLY A 1096 -1.88 57.35 -12.27
CA GLY A 1096 -2.96 56.57 -11.67
C GLY A 1096 -2.40 55.36 -10.91
N HIS A 1097 -2.87 55.19 -9.67
CA HIS A 1097 -2.48 54.11 -8.77
C HIS A 1097 -3.72 53.41 -8.22
N VAL A 1098 -3.54 52.16 -7.79
CA VAL A 1098 -4.60 51.39 -7.14
C VAL A 1098 -4.13 50.85 -5.81
N ILE A 1099 -4.98 50.96 -4.80
CA ILE A 1099 -4.79 50.36 -3.49
C ILE A 1099 -5.68 49.13 -3.41
N TYR A 1100 -5.09 47.97 -3.16
CA TYR A 1100 -5.81 46.72 -2.91
C TYR A 1100 -5.93 46.48 -1.42
N ILE A 1101 -7.15 46.44 -0.90
CA ILE A 1101 -7.45 46.28 0.53
C ILE A 1101 -8.13 44.93 0.75
N HIS A 1102 -7.77 44.23 1.80
CA HIS A 1102 -8.56 43.09 2.27
C HIS A 1102 -8.48 42.95 3.79
N ALA A 1103 -9.45 42.23 4.34
CA ALA A 1103 -9.55 41.99 5.77
C ALA A 1103 -9.33 40.51 6.07
N MET A 1104 -8.97 40.24 7.32
CA MET A 1104 -8.67 38.92 7.86
C MET A 1104 -9.64 38.59 8.99
N GLU A 1105 -10.13 37.37 9.01
CA GLU A 1105 -10.84 36.78 10.14
C GLU A 1105 -9.94 35.73 10.84
N ARG A 1106 -10.48 34.99 11.81
CA ARG A 1106 -9.74 33.93 12.51
C ARG A 1106 -9.09 32.90 11.58
N ASP A 1107 -7.96 32.35 12.04
CA ASP A 1107 -7.15 31.32 11.37
C ASP A 1107 -6.40 31.83 10.14
N ASN A 1108 -6.03 33.12 10.13
CA ASN A 1108 -5.33 33.77 9.01
C ASN A 1108 -6.13 33.68 7.70
N ARG A 1109 -7.48 33.73 7.80
CA ARG A 1109 -8.38 33.65 6.65
C ARG A 1109 -8.62 35.04 6.08
N TRP A 1110 -7.93 35.32 4.99
CA TRP A 1110 -8.03 36.59 4.28
C TRP A 1110 -9.18 36.59 3.27
N GLY A 1111 -9.80 37.75 3.13
CA GLY A 1111 -10.87 38.04 2.19
C GLY A 1111 -10.39 38.27 0.76
N ALA A 1112 -11.34 38.56 -0.13
CA ALA A 1112 -11.02 39.05 -1.46
C ALA A 1112 -10.50 40.51 -1.39
N TYR A 1113 -9.62 40.87 -2.32
CA TYR A 1113 -9.10 42.23 -2.46
C TYR A 1113 -10.15 43.18 -3.04
N TYR A 1114 -10.27 44.35 -2.44
CA TYR A 1114 -11.10 45.46 -2.87
C TYR A 1114 -10.19 46.60 -3.38
N PRO A 1115 -10.30 47.00 -4.67
CA PRO A 1115 -9.47 48.05 -5.24
C PRO A 1115 -10.04 49.45 -4.96
N VAL A 1116 -9.15 50.41 -4.66
CA VAL A 1116 -9.45 51.84 -4.55
C VAL A 1116 -8.46 52.59 -5.42
N ASN A 1117 -8.94 53.34 -6.42
CA ASN A 1117 -8.08 54.10 -7.31
C ASN A 1117 -7.81 55.50 -6.76
N PHE A 1118 -6.60 56.00 -6.95
CA PHE A 1118 -6.26 57.41 -6.71
C PHE A 1118 -5.24 57.87 -7.75
N THR A 1119 -5.03 59.19 -7.88
CA THR A 1119 -4.11 59.73 -8.89
C THR A 1119 -3.19 60.75 -8.27
N ILE A 1120 -1.88 60.51 -8.30
CA ILE A 1120 -0.90 61.48 -7.84
C ILE A 1120 -0.69 62.52 -8.93
N VAL A 1121 -0.85 63.79 -8.57
CA VAL A 1121 -0.65 64.94 -9.47
C VAL A 1121 0.66 65.66 -9.15
N GLU A 1122 1.27 66.29 -10.16
CA GLU A 1122 2.40 67.19 -9.92
C GLU A 1122 1.91 68.42 -9.13
N MET A 1123 2.73 68.88 -8.17
CA MET A 1123 2.45 70.14 -7.49
C MET A 1123 2.58 71.32 -8.46
N SER A 1124 1.44 71.86 -8.92
CA SER A 1124 1.41 73.16 -9.59
C SER A 1124 1.44 74.28 -8.55
N PHE A 1125 2.59 74.91 -8.35
CA PHE A 1125 2.65 76.22 -7.69
C PHE A 1125 2.08 77.28 -8.63
N SER A 1126 0.77 77.55 -8.52
CA SER A 1126 0.20 78.77 -9.08
C SER A 1126 0.53 79.95 -8.16
N SER A 1127 1.26 80.91 -8.72
CA SER A 1127 1.71 82.17 -8.11
C SER A 1127 0.58 83.16 -7.76
N ASP A 1128 -0.63 82.68 -7.48
CA ASP A 1128 -1.84 83.52 -7.30
C ASP A 1128 -2.30 83.64 -5.84
N ILE A 1129 -1.62 82.97 -4.89
CA ILE A 1129 -1.92 83.05 -3.44
C ILE A 1129 -1.03 84.06 -2.71
N LEU A 1130 0.13 84.44 -3.27
CA LEU A 1130 1.00 85.50 -2.74
C LEU A 1130 0.36 86.90 -2.79
N THR A 1131 -0.73 87.07 -3.55
CA THR A 1131 -1.49 88.34 -3.66
C THR A 1131 -2.63 88.44 -2.64
N LYS A 1132 -3.09 87.33 -2.05
CA LYS A 1132 -4.13 87.33 -0.99
C LYS A 1132 -3.58 87.42 0.43
N PHE A 1133 -2.25 87.31 0.59
CA PHE A 1133 -1.54 87.47 1.87
C PHE A 1133 -1.33 88.92 2.33
N LYS A 1134 -1.82 89.93 1.59
CA LYS A 1134 -1.58 91.35 1.91
C LYS A 1134 -2.69 92.10 2.66
N ASN A 1135 -3.86 91.52 2.91
CA ASN A 1135 -4.91 92.16 3.71
C ASN A 1135 -5.45 91.19 4.77
N GLY A 1136 -4.76 91.08 5.91
CA GLY A 1136 -5.20 90.25 7.03
C GLY A 1136 -6.28 90.93 7.87
N ILE A 1137 -7.29 90.16 8.30
CA ILE A 1137 -8.00 90.32 9.58
C ILE A 1137 -8.40 88.92 10.10
N TYR A 1138 -8.13 88.67 11.39
CA TYR A 1138 -8.43 87.48 12.19
C TYR A 1138 -9.94 87.21 12.35
N SER A 1139 -10.39 85.94 12.40
CA SER A 1139 -11.07 85.34 13.58
C SER A 1139 -11.71 83.96 13.33
N GLU A 1140 -11.46 83.09 14.31
CA GLU A 1140 -12.16 81.89 14.80
C GLU A 1140 -13.46 81.40 14.11
N TRP A 1141 -13.39 80.31 13.33
CA TRP A 1141 -14.54 79.40 13.07
C TRP A 1141 -14.15 77.92 12.88
N SER A 1142 -13.04 77.45 13.47
CA SER A 1142 -12.69 76.01 13.49
C SER A 1142 -13.24 75.25 14.72
N GLY A 1143 -13.90 75.94 15.66
CA GLY A 1143 -14.50 75.31 16.85
C GLY A 1143 -15.93 74.78 16.67
N ILE A 1144 -16.68 75.21 15.64
CA ILE A 1144 -18.13 74.94 15.54
C ILE A 1144 -18.44 73.69 14.70
N ILE A 1145 -17.62 73.37 13.68
CA ILE A 1145 -17.82 72.15 12.87
C ILE A 1145 -17.41 70.90 13.66
N TYR A 1146 -16.36 70.99 14.48
CA TYR A 1146 -15.92 69.87 15.33
C TYR A 1146 -16.92 69.59 16.48
N LEU A 1147 -17.56 70.63 17.04
CA LEU A 1147 -18.58 70.47 18.08
C LEU A 1147 -19.90 69.90 17.53
N ILE A 1148 -20.29 70.25 16.30
CA ILE A 1148 -21.52 69.74 15.66
C ILE A 1148 -21.36 68.25 15.30
N ILE A 1149 -20.19 67.83 14.81
CA ILE A 1149 -19.94 66.42 14.47
C ILE A 1149 -19.85 65.56 15.74
N VAL A 1150 -19.20 66.05 16.80
CA VAL A 1150 -19.13 65.33 18.10
C VAL A 1150 -20.50 65.25 18.78
N LEU A 1151 -21.34 66.30 18.71
CA LEU A 1151 -22.69 66.27 19.27
C LEU A 1151 -23.64 65.37 18.49
N ILE A 1152 -23.49 65.26 17.16
CA ILE A 1152 -24.27 64.33 16.33
C ILE A 1152 -23.88 62.89 16.67
N VAL A 1153 -22.58 62.59 16.80
CA VAL A 1153 -22.10 61.24 17.18
C VAL A 1153 -22.50 60.88 18.62
N ALA A 1154 -22.45 61.82 19.56
CA ALA A 1154 -22.90 61.59 20.94
C ALA A 1154 -24.43 61.43 21.07
N TYR A 1155 -25.23 62.11 20.24
CA TYR A 1155 -26.69 61.97 20.23
C TYR A 1155 -27.15 60.59 19.70
N PHE A 1156 -26.43 60.03 18.72
CA PHE A 1156 -26.72 58.69 18.20
C PHE A 1156 -26.23 57.56 19.12
N ALA A 1157 -25.18 57.79 19.91
CA ALA A 1157 -24.72 56.83 20.92
C ALA A 1157 -25.71 56.67 22.10
N ILE A 1158 -26.53 57.68 22.41
CA ILE A 1158 -27.40 57.69 23.60
C ILE A 1158 -28.86 57.28 23.30
N THR A 1159 -29.37 57.46 22.07
CA THR A 1159 -30.83 57.37 21.81
C THR A 1159 -31.36 56.09 21.14
N GLY A 1160 -30.49 55.15 20.75
CA GLY A 1160 -30.88 53.75 20.48
C GLY A 1160 -32.06 53.49 19.53
N ARG A 1161 -32.34 54.35 18.53
CA ARG A 1161 -33.40 54.13 17.53
C ARG A 1161 -32.85 53.90 16.12
N ARG A 1162 -33.18 52.73 15.56
CA ARG A 1162 -32.94 52.34 14.16
C ARG A 1162 -33.89 53.09 13.21
N LEU A 1163 -33.36 53.56 12.08
CA LEU A 1163 -34.15 53.89 10.90
C LEU A 1163 -33.98 52.79 9.86
N ASN A 1164 -35.06 52.05 9.60
CA ASN A 1164 -35.26 51.30 8.37
C ASN A 1164 -35.49 52.31 7.24
N MET A 1165 -34.65 52.28 6.22
CA MET A 1165 -35.00 52.77 4.89
C MET A 1165 -34.67 51.66 3.89
N LYS A 1166 -35.66 51.36 3.04
CA LYS A 1166 -35.69 50.27 2.05
C LYS A 1166 -34.50 50.27 1.11
#